data_AF-A0A958ESX3-F1
#
_entry.id   AF-A0A958ESX3-F1
#
_cell.length_a   1.000
_cell.length_b   1.000
_cell.length_c   1.000
_cell.angle_alpha   90.00
_cell.angle_beta   90.00
_cell.angle_gamma   90.00
#
_symmetry.space_group_name_H-M   'P 1'
#
loop_
_entity.id
_entity.type
_entity.pdbx_description
1 polymer ?
#
loop_
_entity_poly.entity_id
_entity_poly.type
_entity_poly.pdbx_seq_one_letter_code
_entity_poly.pdbx_strand_id
1 'polypeptide(L)'
;MLNLKNFILAVILLWANIQAQTYNWPAKPFNIQDHSINGTFCENRPDGSVLRDHFHDGVDIGLGQGGEVYSVINGTVTSLTRTGVNAYIRVGRYAYVHVTPNPALDIGDNVVAYQTIIGTTNDQNHIHFKDGYSGSEINAIRSTGGLSPLVDNYSPTIVYIKYFINKTTQQFSNNRVSGLVDIVSQAYDRTNDGYSGSNNGVYRVSYQIFDSTGTEPVTAKITPYKFDQIPSHSYVTNVFFEGSDLSTYIYNITNKVTGDSYWDTRNVDRGFYQVKVEVEDTRNNITEKWSTVEVVPQDKTAPDTPELLALIGNNEKNWTLNWFKNDSTDLDGYNLSFTYWGDSWNENPSISGMINPADTSFTWNNFANNVSIFFRLVAHDDAGPTNFSDSSDVYGIRLADSGPQALIVDGFDRTDGYWNKKSHMFSMYYGLALTDLSIPFNTTSDDALRLGQVNLYDYPRIFYMLGDEQYNEKPFEIAEQTQIEQFLQGNGMLLISGNRIGKAMASSYPDFYSNNLHATYSGLTTVPVDSVFGVEGTPFEDFKAAIKSPSDSAMTMEVLNPLADSQLILKYNNSEGAAVYKARNSGGEHSSSMLIYMGFPYELIVSQEKRNQFIDIISKMDPTALENLDNTPTAPEKFVLEQNYPNPFNPTTTIRFAMAKSGFVNLKIYDRAGRLVRILFNGSRSAGSHQLVWDGKNDSGQEVSSGVYFLRMKGSDFSFMKKMMLLR
;
A
#
# COMPACT_ATOMS: atom_id res chain seq x y z
N MET A 1 5.44 -34.07 -83.35
CA MET A 1 5.45 -34.01 -81.87
C MET A 1 6.65 -34.79 -81.37
N LEU A 2 7.76 -34.11 -81.06
CA LEU A 2 8.90 -34.69 -80.36
C LEU A 2 9.28 -33.76 -79.21
N ASN A 3 9.36 -34.38 -78.04
CA ASN A 3 9.40 -33.92 -76.67
C ASN A 3 10.21 -32.66 -76.30
N LEU A 4 9.48 -31.70 -75.71
CA LEU A 4 9.94 -30.57 -74.88
C LEU A 4 10.47 -31.01 -73.49
N LYS A 5 10.67 -32.32 -73.24
CA LYS A 5 11.06 -32.88 -71.93
C LYS A 5 12.57 -32.93 -71.66
N ASN A 6 13.42 -32.75 -72.68
CA ASN A 6 14.87 -32.83 -72.51
C ASN A 6 15.58 -31.47 -72.34
N PHE A 7 14.84 -30.36 -72.34
CA PHE A 7 15.42 -29.01 -72.15
C PHE A 7 15.28 -28.48 -70.70
N ILE A 8 14.45 -29.11 -69.87
CA ILE A 8 14.25 -28.72 -68.45
C ILE A 8 15.19 -29.50 -67.52
N LEU A 9 15.84 -30.58 -67.99
CA LEU A 9 16.75 -31.38 -67.17
C LEU A 9 18.22 -30.92 -67.16
N ALA A 10 18.56 -29.82 -67.85
CA ALA A 10 19.94 -29.34 -67.98
C ALA A 10 20.20 -27.91 -67.42
N VAL A 11 19.22 -27.31 -66.72
CA VAL A 11 19.39 -26.02 -66.01
C VAL A 11 19.12 -26.19 -64.51
N ILE A 12 19.60 -27.30 -63.94
CA ILE A 12 19.90 -27.41 -62.50
C ILE A 12 21.44 -27.42 -62.41
N LEU A 13 22.04 -26.34 -62.88
CA LEU A 13 23.47 -26.08 -62.71
C LEU A 13 23.63 -25.21 -61.46
N LEU A 14 24.00 -25.88 -60.36
CA LEU A 14 24.92 -25.39 -59.34
C LEU A 14 24.62 -24.00 -58.75
N TRP A 15 23.48 -23.84 -58.07
CA TRP A 15 23.47 -22.94 -56.91
C TRP A 15 24.01 -23.75 -55.74
N ALA A 16 25.18 -23.37 -55.21
CA ALA A 16 25.67 -24.00 -53.99
C ALA A 16 24.59 -23.87 -52.91
N ASN A 17 24.25 -24.98 -52.25
CA ASN A 17 23.38 -24.93 -51.10
C ASN A 17 24.08 -24.06 -50.04
N ILE A 18 23.67 -22.80 -49.93
CA ILE A 18 24.30 -21.76 -49.11
C ILE A 18 24.47 -22.22 -47.65
N GLN A 19 23.52 -23.04 -47.17
CA GLN A 19 23.51 -23.64 -45.84
C GLN A 19 24.65 -24.66 -45.66
N ALA A 20 25.01 -25.39 -46.72
CA ALA A 20 26.02 -26.44 -46.70
C ALA A 20 27.47 -25.95 -46.92
N GLN A 21 27.66 -24.65 -47.16
CA GLN A 21 28.99 -24.09 -47.44
C GLN A 21 29.79 -23.93 -46.16
N THR A 22 30.97 -24.55 -46.13
CA THR A 22 31.95 -24.47 -45.05
C THR A 22 33.12 -23.57 -45.43
N TYR A 23 33.66 -22.84 -44.46
CA TYR A 23 34.82 -21.98 -44.63
C TYR A 23 35.65 -21.90 -43.34
N ASN A 24 36.94 -21.62 -43.50
CA ASN A 24 37.89 -21.48 -42.40
C ASN A 24 37.73 -20.13 -41.69
N TRP A 25 38.44 -19.96 -40.58
CA TRP A 25 38.40 -18.74 -39.78
C TRP A 25 38.94 -17.53 -40.55
N PRO A 26 38.40 -16.31 -40.35
CA PRO A 26 38.87 -15.08 -40.99
C PRO A 26 40.13 -14.50 -40.35
N ALA A 27 40.79 -15.24 -39.46
CA ALA A 27 42.00 -14.84 -38.75
C ALA A 27 42.95 -16.04 -38.60
N LYS A 28 44.25 -15.78 -38.54
CA LYS A 28 45.27 -16.83 -38.33
C LYS A 28 45.27 -17.28 -36.87
N PRO A 29 45.37 -18.58 -36.57
CA PRO A 29 45.44 -19.69 -37.53
C PRO A 29 44.07 -20.02 -38.15
N PHE A 30 44.03 -20.29 -39.47
CA PHE A 30 42.77 -20.42 -40.21
C PHE A 30 42.08 -21.78 -40.04
N ASN A 31 42.86 -22.84 -39.80
CA ASN A 31 42.44 -24.23 -39.92
C ASN A 31 42.39 -24.97 -38.58
N ILE A 32 42.41 -24.23 -37.46
CA ILE A 32 42.16 -24.73 -36.11
C ILE A 32 41.27 -23.73 -35.39
N GLN A 33 40.51 -24.18 -34.39
CA GLN A 33 39.79 -23.28 -33.51
C GLN A 33 40.70 -22.82 -32.37
N ASP A 34 41.38 -21.69 -32.61
CA ASP A 34 42.19 -20.97 -31.61
C ASP A 34 41.59 -19.59 -31.29
N HIS A 35 40.42 -19.29 -31.88
CA HIS A 35 39.72 -18.03 -31.72
C HIS A 35 38.52 -18.21 -30.80
N SER A 36 38.40 -17.35 -29.79
CA SER A 36 37.22 -17.36 -28.92
C SER A 36 35.98 -16.87 -29.67
N ILE A 37 34.81 -17.29 -29.18
CA ILE A 37 33.52 -16.75 -29.65
C ILE A 37 32.95 -15.99 -28.46
N ASN A 38 32.82 -14.68 -28.63
CA ASN A 38 32.43 -13.75 -27.58
C ASN A 38 30.95 -13.37 -27.63
N GLY A 39 30.24 -13.81 -28.68
CA GLY A 39 28.81 -13.58 -28.88
C GLY A 39 28.29 -14.44 -30.02
N THR A 40 27.12 -15.03 -29.84
CA THR A 40 26.51 -15.97 -30.80
C THR A 40 25.34 -15.36 -31.54
N PHE A 41 24.99 -16.00 -32.66
CA PHE A 41 23.91 -15.57 -33.52
C PHE A 41 22.55 -15.61 -32.79
N CYS A 42 21.76 -14.56 -32.95
CA CYS A 42 20.44 -14.33 -32.34
C CYS A 42 20.40 -14.21 -30.81
N GLU A 43 21.53 -14.03 -30.12
CA GLU A 43 21.48 -13.64 -28.71
C GLU A 43 20.89 -12.24 -28.53
N ASN A 44 20.34 -11.96 -27.34
CA ASN A 44 19.69 -10.69 -27.06
C ASN A 44 20.72 -9.57 -26.83
N ARG A 45 20.63 -8.45 -27.56
CA ARG A 45 21.51 -7.31 -27.36
C ARG A 45 20.72 -6.00 -27.18
N PRO A 46 20.95 -5.24 -26.08
CA PRO A 46 20.25 -4.00 -25.81
C PRO A 46 20.79 -2.85 -26.67
N ASP A 47 19.90 -2.04 -27.26
CA ASP A 47 20.27 -0.80 -27.97
C ASP A 47 20.27 0.41 -27.03
N GLY A 48 21.29 0.51 -26.14
CA GLY A 48 21.67 1.74 -25.38
C GLY A 48 20.57 2.48 -24.58
N SER A 49 19.35 1.99 -24.62
CA SER A 49 18.09 2.53 -24.16
C SER A 49 17.19 1.32 -23.92
N VAL A 50 16.54 1.27 -22.78
CA VAL A 50 15.95 0.06 -22.17
C VAL A 50 14.71 -0.48 -22.93
N LEU A 51 14.51 -0.12 -24.20
CA LEU A 51 13.27 -0.39 -24.93
C LEU A 51 13.43 -0.90 -26.37
N ARG A 52 14.65 -1.18 -26.85
CA ARG A 52 14.85 -1.90 -28.11
C ARG A 52 16.02 -2.87 -28.04
N ASP A 53 15.72 -4.05 -27.56
CA ASP A 53 16.54 -5.23 -27.78
C ASP A 53 16.60 -5.58 -29.29
N HIS A 54 17.69 -6.18 -29.75
CA HIS A 54 17.78 -6.69 -31.11
C HIS A 54 18.46 -8.06 -31.12
N PHE A 55 18.10 -8.90 -32.09
CA PHE A 55 18.81 -10.14 -32.37
C PHE A 55 20.21 -9.84 -32.91
N HIS A 56 21.22 -10.45 -32.31
CA HIS A 56 22.58 -10.40 -32.84
C HIS A 56 22.66 -11.08 -34.22
N ASP A 57 23.04 -10.35 -35.27
CA ASP A 57 23.01 -10.81 -36.66
C ASP A 57 24.33 -11.40 -37.17
N GLY A 58 25.23 -11.76 -36.25
CA GLY A 58 26.54 -12.31 -36.57
C GLY A 58 27.12 -13.18 -35.46
N VAL A 59 28.40 -13.47 -35.57
CA VAL A 59 29.20 -14.16 -34.55
C VAL A 59 30.42 -13.30 -34.25
N ASP A 60 30.68 -13.05 -32.96
CA ASP A 60 31.81 -12.23 -32.52
C ASP A 60 33.02 -13.14 -32.30
N ILE A 61 34.00 -13.06 -33.20
CA ILE A 61 35.23 -13.85 -33.16
C ILE A 61 36.31 -13.02 -32.47
N GLY A 62 36.80 -13.49 -31.32
CA GLY A 62 37.80 -12.78 -30.52
C GLY A 62 39.11 -12.56 -31.27
N LEU A 63 39.52 -11.30 -31.40
CA LEU A 63 40.78 -10.91 -32.03
C LEU A 63 41.16 -9.49 -31.58
N GLY A 64 42.21 -9.40 -30.75
CA GLY A 64 42.64 -8.13 -30.16
C GLY A 64 42.92 -7.04 -31.20
N GLN A 65 42.79 -5.77 -30.78
CA GLN A 65 42.94 -4.58 -31.63
C GLN A 65 44.20 -4.66 -32.51
N GLY A 66 44.05 -4.33 -33.79
CA GLY A 66 45.11 -4.39 -34.79
C GLY A 66 45.33 -5.78 -35.39
N GLY A 67 44.58 -6.79 -34.95
CA GLY A 67 44.66 -8.14 -35.51
C GLY A 67 44.23 -8.18 -36.98
N GLU A 68 44.99 -8.89 -37.80
CA GLU A 68 44.77 -8.98 -39.25
C GLU A 68 43.53 -9.85 -39.57
N VAL A 69 42.64 -9.30 -40.40
CA VAL A 69 41.43 -9.96 -40.85
C VAL A 69 41.57 -10.32 -42.33
N TYR A 70 41.12 -11.53 -42.67
CA TYR A 70 41.26 -12.14 -44.00
C TYR A 70 39.89 -12.51 -44.56
N SER A 71 39.74 -12.43 -45.88
CA SER A 71 38.53 -12.93 -46.54
C SER A 71 38.43 -14.45 -46.43
N VAL A 72 37.25 -14.98 -46.11
CA VAL A 72 36.97 -16.44 -46.09
C VAL A 72 36.67 -17.02 -47.47
N ILE A 73 36.49 -16.16 -48.48
CA ILE A 73 36.25 -16.55 -49.88
C ILE A 73 37.13 -15.78 -50.85
N ASN A 74 37.33 -16.36 -52.05
CA ASN A 74 37.74 -15.58 -53.21
C ASN A 74 36.54 -14.74 -53.64
N GLY A 75 36.73 -13.45 -53.88
CA GLY A 75 35.62 -12.61 -54.27
C GLY A 75 36.01 -11.17 -54.50
N THR A 76 35.00 -10.33 -54.61
CA THR A 76 35.14 -8.90 -54.83
C THR A 76 34.61 -8.14 -53.63
N VAL A 77 35.28 -7.05 -53.27
CA VAL A 77 34.80 -6.12 -52.25
C VAL A 77 33.52 -5.44 -52.77
N THR A 78 32.40 -5.64 -52.08
CA THR A 78 31.08 -5.15 -52.51
C THR A 78 30.65 -3.89 -51.78
N SER A 79 31.09 -3.71 -50.53
CA SER A 79 30.90 -2.47 -49.77
C SER A 79 31.90 -2.38 -48.62
N LEU A 80 32.17 -1.16 -48.14
CA LEU A 80 33.00 -0.92 -46.97
C LEU A 80 32.66 0.43 -46.32
N THR A 81 32.98 0.57 -45.04
CA THR A 81 32.98 1.85 -44.29
C THR A 81 34.25 1.89 -43.45
N ARG A 82 35.04 2.97 -43.58
CA ARG A 82 36.40 3.04 -43.01
C ARG A 82 36.49 3.65 -41.62
N THR A 83 35.42 4.27 -41.14
CA THR A 83 35.44 5.09 -39.92
C THR A 83 34.33 4.68 -38.98
N GLY A 84 34.55 4.88 -37.68
CA GLY A 84 33.59 4.59 -36.62
C GLY A 84 33.76 3.20 -36.01
N VAL A 85 33.09 2.98 -34.88
CA VAL A 85 33.14 1.71 -34.14
C VAL A 85 32.61 0.54 -34.99
N ASN A 86 31.64 0.81 -35.88
CA ASN A 86 31.05 -0.17 -36.80
C ASN A 86 31.70 -0.14 -38.20
N ALA A 87 32.96 0.30 -38.31
CA ALA A 87 33.72 0.17 -39.56
C ALA A 87 33.69 -1.30 -40.04
N TYR A 88 33.53 -1.48 -41.35
CA TYR A 88 33.36 -2.81 -41.92
C TYR A 88 33.86 -2.90 -43.35
N ILE A 89 34.12 -4.13 -43.79
CA ILE A 89 34.33 -4.49 -45.20
C ILE A 89 33.45 -5.69 -45.54
N ARG A 90 32.94 -5.77 -46.77
CA ARG A 90 32.10 -6.85 -47.26
C ARG A 90 32.68 -7.47 -48.52
N VAL A 91 32.74 -8.80 -48.54
CA VAL A 91 33.19 -9.60 -49.70
C VAL A 91 32.09 -10.59 -50.03
N GLY A 92 31.41 -10.37 -51.17
CA GLY A 92 30.20 -11.11 -51.52
C GLY A 92 29.13 -11.02 -50.42
N ARG A 93 28.71 -12.18 -49.91
CA ARG A 93 27.71 -12.26 -48.83
C ARG A 93 28.29 -12.14 -47.41
N TYR A 94 29.62 -12.06 -47.25
CA TYR A 94 30.25 -12.03 -45.93
C TYR A 94 30.62 -10.59 -45.53
N ALA A 95 30.21 -10.16 -44.34
CA ALA A 95 30.64 -8.88 -43.78
C ALA A 95 31.52 -9.09 -42.55
N TYR A 96 32.53 -8.23 -42.43
CA TYR A 96 33.51 -8.22 -41.35
C TYR A 96 33.41 -6.85 -40.70
N VAL A 97 32.70 -6.76 -39.57
CA VAL A 97 32.42 -5.53 -38.83
C VAL A 97 33.39 -5.41 -37.64
N HIS A 98 33.58 -4.19 -37.16
CA HIS A 98 34.64 -3.79 -36.22
C HIS A 98 36.04 -3.96 -36.83
N VAL A 99 36.10 -3.84 -38.15
CA VAL A 99 37.31 -4.00 -38.96
C VAL A 99 37.57 -2.70 -39.70
N THR A 100 38.71 -2.08 -39.45
CA THR A 100 39.21 -0.96 -40.25
C THR A 100 39.70 -1.51 -41.58
N PRO A 101 39.03 -1.23 -42.72
CA PRO A 101 39.40 -1.80 -44.01
C PRO A 101 40.81 -1.41 -44.42
N ASN A 102 41.51 -2.33 -45.09
CA ASN A 102 42.83 -2.07 -45.66
C ASN A 102 42.75 -0.87 -46.63
N PRO A 103 43.56 0.19 -46.44
CA PRO A 103 43.49 1.39 -47.28
C PRO A 103 43.86 1.14 -48.74
N ALA A 104 44.49 0.00 -49.06
CA ALA A 104 44.80 -0.41 -50.43
C ALA A 104 43.64 -1.11 -51.15
N LEU A 105 42.49 -1.33 -50.49
CA LEU A 105 41.31 -1.96 -51.07
C LEU A 105 40.17 -0.94 -51.20
N ASP A 106 39.52 -0.94 -52.36
CA ASP A 106 38.29 -0.21 -52.68
C ASP A 106 37.18 -1.15 -53.19
N ILE A 107 35.96 -0.62 -53.31
CA ILE A 107 34.83 -1.34 -53.88
C ILE A 107 35.16 -1.75 -55.32
N GLY A 108 35.00 -3.04 -55.63
CA GLY A 108 35.35 -3.61 -56.93
C GLY A 108 36.69 -4.35 -56.96
N ASP A 109 37.52 -4.26 -55.91
CA ASP A 109 38.79 -4.98 -55.85
C ASP A 109 38.60 -6.47 -55.56
N ASN A 110 39.44 -7.29 -56.19
CA ASN A 110 39.46 -8.73 -55.97
C ASN A 110 40.32 -9.10 -54.76
N VAL A 111 39.81 -10.01 -53.94
CA VAL A 111 40.51 -10.55 -52.78
C VAL A 111 40.62 -12.07 -52.89
N VAL A 112 41.71 -12.61 -52.35
CA VAL A 112 41.98 -14.05 -52.33
C VAL A 112 41.78 -14.57 -50.91
N ALA A 113 40.99 -15.63 -50.78
CA ALA A 113 40.65 -16.26 -49.50
C ALA A 113 41.92 -16.59 -48.72
N TYR A 114 41.96 -16.23 -47.43
CA TYR A 114 43.04 -16.55 -46.50
C TYR A 114 44.44 -16.02 -46.90
N GLN A 115 44.50 -15.10 -47.87
CA GLN A 115 45.75 -14.47 -48.34
C GLN A 115 45.68 -12.94 -48.25
N THR A 116 44.61 -12.34 -48.75
CA THR A 116 44.44 -10.89 -48.72
C THR A 116 44.02 -10.43 -47.33
N ILE A 117 44.82 -9.54 -46.72
CA ILE A 117 44.43 -8.82 -45.50
C ILE A 117 43.40 -7.76 -45.92
N ILE A 118 42.16 -7.97 -45.51
CA ILE A 118 41.02 -7.10 -45.83
C ILE A 118 40.89 -5.93 -44.84
N GLY A 119 41.54 -6.03 -43.69
CA GLY A 119 41.61 -4.97 -42.69
C GLY A 119 42.19 -5.45 -41.36
N THR A 120 42.07 -4.61 -40.33
CA THR A 120 42.48 -4.93 -38.96
C THR A 120 41.37 -4.62 -37.97
N THR A 121 41.23 -5.41 -36.90
CA THR A 121 40.24 -5.16 -35.83
C THR A 121 40.50 -3.81 -35.14
N ASN A 122 39.42 -3.14 -34.75
CA ASN A 122 39.49 -1.90 -33.99
C ASN A 122 39.48 -2.14 -32.46
N ASP A 123 39.19 -1.12 -31.68
CA ASP A 123 39.16 -1.15 -30.21
C ASP A 123 38.05 -2.04 -29.61
N GLN A 124 37.16 -2.62 -30.43
CA GLN A 124 36.18 -3.60 -29.99
C GLN A 124 36.79 -5.00 -29.75
N ASN A 125 38.05 -5.24 -30.16
CA ASN A 125 38.80 -6.48 -29.89
C ASN A 125 38.15 -7.78 -30.40
N HIS A 126 37.30 -7.70 -31.42
CA HIS A 126 36.73 -8.86 -32.10
C HIS A 126 36.38 -8.54 -33.56
N ILE A 127 36.14 -9.58 -34.35
CA ILE A 127 35.51 -9.50 -35.67
C ILE A 127 34.04 -9.84 -35.46
N HIS A 128 33.14 -8.91 -35.73
CA HIS A 128 31.71 -9.24 -35.83
C HIS A 128 31.44 -9.75 -37.25
N PHE A 129 31.37 -11.08 -37.38
CA PHE A 129 31.34 -11.79 -38.65
C PHE A 129 29.92 -12.17 -39.05
N LYS A 130 29.46 -11.69 -40.21
CA LYS A 130 28.14 -11.98 -40.76
C LYS A 130 28.22 -12.89 -41.98
N ASP A 131 27.48 -14.00 -41.97
CA ASP A 131 27.25 -14.86 -43.14
C ASP A 131 25.86 -14.55 -43.72
N GLY A 132 25.79 -13.73 -44.78
CA GLY A 132 24.54 -13.33 -45.43
C GLY A 132 24.39 -11.82 -45.63
N TYR A 133 23.29 -11.42 -46.26
CA TYR A 133 22.96 -10.00 -46.48
C TYR A 133 22.02 -9.50 -45.38
N SER A 134 22.02 -8.18 -45.15
CA SER A 134 21.17 -7.53 -44.15
C SER A 134 19.72 -8.01 -44.19
N GLY A 135 19.24 -8.56 -43.06
CA GLY A 135 17.90 -9.12 -42.89
C GLY A 135 17.74 -10.56 -43.39
N SER A 136 18.83 -11.20 -43.78
CA SER A 136 18.87 -12.57 -44.32
C SER A 136 20.13 -13.33 -43.88
N GLU A 137 20.83 -12.83 -42.87
CA GLU A 137 21.97 -13.49 -42.25
C GLU A 137 21.57 -14.89 -41.75
N ILE A 138 22.53 -15.80 -41.84
CA ILE A 138 22.41 -17.18 -41.38
C ILE A 138 23.49 -17.46 -40.35
N ASN A 139 23.21 -18.39 -39.45
CA ASN A 139 24.09 -18.69 -38.34
C ASN A 139 25.45 -19.22 -38.84
N ALA A 140 26.52 -18.45 -38.63
CA ALA A 140 27.86 -18.76 -39.13
C ALA A 140 28.52 -19.96 -38.44
N ILE A 141 27.96 -20.45 -37.32
CA ILE A 141 28.46 -21.61 -36.58
C ILE A 141 27.53 -22.83 -36.64
N ARG A 142 26.52 -22.83 -37.52
CA ARG A 142 25.61 -23.98 -37.77
C ARG A 142 26.34 -25.31 -38.02
N SER A 143 25.74 -26.44 -37.66
CA SER A 143 26.33 -27.78 -37.85
C SER A 143 26.42 -28.25 -39.30
N THR A 144 25.62 -27.65 -40.19
CA THR A 144 25.51 -28.05 -41.60
C THR A 144 26.52 -27.36 -42.53
N GLY A 145 27.30 -26.40 -42.03
CA GLY A 145 28.24 -25.59 -42.80
C GLY A 145 28.95 -24.56 -41.90
N GLY A 146 29.27 -23.38 -42.44
CA GLY A 146 29.80 -22.27 -41.65
C GLY A 146 31.30 -22.38 -41.30
N LEU A 147 31.68 -21.78 -40.18
CA LEU A 147 33.05 -21.77 -39.65
C LEU A 147 33.51 -23.18 -39.27
N SER A 148 34.65 -23.58 -39.81
CA SER A 148 35.25 -24.90 -39.57
C SER A 148 36.78 -24.85 -39.60
N PRO A 149 37.48 -25.65 -38.76
CA PRO A 149 36.90 -26.51 -37.72
C PRO A 149 36.31 -25.67 -36.58
N LEU A 150 35.17 -26.12 -36.06
CA LEU A 150 34.56 -25.62 -34.82
C LEU A 150 34.17 -26.84 -33.97
N VAL A 151 34.91 -26.99 -32.88
CA VAL A 151 34.72 -27.86 -31.74
C VAL A 151 33.96 -27.09 -30.66
N ASP A 152 32.82 -27.63 -30.27
CA ASP A 152 32.10 -27.21 -29.07
C ASP A 152 31.91 -28.44 -28.20
N ASN A 153 32.49 -28.40 -27.00
CA ASN A 153 32.45 -29.50 -26.05
C ASN A 153 31.58 -29.16 -24.83
N TYR A 154 30.93 -28.01 -24.83
CA TYR A 154 30.16 -27.53 -23.71
C TYR A 154 28.68 -27.72 -24.02
N SER A 155 27.96 -28.23 -23.04
CA SER A 155 26.50 -28.28 -23.14
C SER A 155 25.91 -26.96 -22.63
N PRO A 156 24.80 -26.50 -23.22
CA PRO A 156 24.06 -25.36 -22.69
C PRO A 156 23.62 -25.59 -21.24
N THR A 157 23.26 -24.52 -20.53
CA THR A 157 22.77 -24.57 -19.16
C THR A 157 21.38 -23.96 -19.06
N ILE A 158 20.46 -24.65 -18.34
CA ILE A 158 19.14 -24.10 -17.96
C ILE A 158 19.18 -23.72 -16.47
N VAL A 159 19.01 -22.44 -16.18
CA VAL A 159 19.06 -21.89 -14.81
C VAL A 159 17.75 -22.15 -14.09
N TYR A 160 16.61 -21.76 -14.67
CA TYR A 160 15.28 -21.96 -14.06
C TYR A 160 14.19 -22.16 -15.11
N ILE A 161 13.04 -22.66 -14.66
CA ILE A 161 11.76 -22.64 -15.38
C ILE A 161 10.76 -21.93 -14.47
N LYS A 162 10.04 -20.95 -15.01
CA LYS A 162 9.05 -20.14 -14.30
C LYS A 162 7.78 -20.01 -15.15
N TYR A 163 6.68 -19.69 -14.50
CA TYR A 163 5.36 -19.62 -15.12
C TYR A 163 4.76 -18.24 -14.89
N PHE A 164 4.25 -17.63 -15.95
CA PHE A 164 3.69 -16.28 -15.92
C PHE A 164 2.30 -16.27 -16.55
N ILE A 165 1.47 -15.32 -16.13
CA ILE A 165 0.19 -15.06 -16.82
C ILE A 165 0.53 -14.50 -18.20
N ASN A 166 -0.06 -15.10 -19.24
CA ASN A 166 0.21 -14.78 -20.64
C ASN A 166 0.23 -13.25 -20.89
N LYS A 167 1.29 -12.74 -21.52
CA LYS A 167 1.53 -11.31 -21.83
C LYS A 167 1.70 -10.38 -20.62
N THR A 168 2.05 -10.91 -19.46
CA THR A 168 2.33 -10.10 -18.26
C THR A 168 3.64 -10.52 -17.62
N THR A 169 4.13 -9.70 -16.68
CA THR A 169 5.25 -10.05 -15.80
C THR A 169 4.82 -10.66 -14.48
N GLN A 170 3.51 -10.94 -14.29
CA GLN A 170 2.99 -11.56 -13.09
C GLN A 170 3.29 -13.06 -13.08
N GLN A 171 4.22 -13.46 -12.23
CA GLN A 171 4.59 -14.87 -12.03
C GLN A 171 3.52 -15.58 -11.20
N PHE A 172 3.21 -16.83 -11.54
CA PHE A 172 2.43 -17.70 -10.65
C PHE A 172 3.25 -18.09 -9.41
N SER A 173 2.60 -18.06 -8.24
CA SER A 173 3.17 -18.51 -6.98
C SER A 173 3.16 -20.04 -6.88
N ASN A 174 4.17 -20.61 -6.23
CA ASN A 174 4.27 -22.05 -5.92
C ASN A 174 4.11 -23.01 -7.13
N ASN A 175 4.35 -22.53 -8.35
CA ASN A 175 4.09 -23.26 -9.60
C ASN A 175 2.64 -23.80 -9.69
N ARG A 176 1.67 -23.08 -9.13
CA ARG A 176 0.23 -23.37 -9.28
C ARG A 176 -0.32 -22.48 -10.39
N VAL A 177 -0.67 -23.08 -11.53
CA VAL A 177 -1.01 -22.34 -12.75
C VAL A 177 -2.48 -22.49 -13.11
N SER A 178 -3.05 -21.46 -13.74
CA SER A 178 -4.41 -21.47 -14.28
C SER A 178 -4.53 -20.55 -15.50
N GLY A 179 -5.54 -20.73 -16.35
CA GLY A 179 -5.78 -19.84 -17.48
C GLY A 179 -4.79 -20.02 -18.65
N LEU A 180 -4.24 -18.90 -19.14
CA LEU A 180 -3.25 -18.86 -20.22
C LEU A 180 -1.87 -18.60 -19.61
N VAL A 181 -0.93 -19.52 -19.85
CA VAL A 181 0.36 -19.56 -19.15
C VAL A 181 1.52 -19.39 -20.12
N ASP A 182 2.39 -18.43 -19.82
CA ASP A 182 3.71 -18.30 -20.43
C ASP A 182 4.73 -19.13 -19.64
N ILE A 183 5.50 -19.98 -20.33
CA ILE A 183 6.61 -20.74 -19.73
C ILE A 183 7.89 -19.99 -20.06
N VAL A 184 8.58 -19.50 -19.04
CA VAL A 184 9.77 -18.67 -19.19
C VAL A 184 10.97 -19.38 -18.58
N SER A 185 12.13 -19.30 -19.24
CA SER A 185 13.36 -19.91 -18.73
C SER A 185 14.57 -19.04 -19.02
N GLN A 186 15.40 -18.88 -18.00
CA GLN A 186 16.77 -18.44 -18.21
C GLN A 186 17.63 -19.62 -18.64
N ALA A 187 18.27 -19.48 -19.79
CA ALA A 187 19.20 -20.46 -20.34
C ALA A 187 20.34 -19.76 -21.07
N TYR A 188 21.49 -20.40 -21.15
CA TYR A 188 22.63 -19.87 -21.90
C TYR A 188 23.52 -21.00 -22.35
N ASP A 189 24.44 -20.68 -23.25
CA ASP A 189 25.45 -21.60 -23.71
C ASP A 189 26.86 -20.99 -23.62
N ARG A 190 27.87 -21.86 -23.66
CA ARG A 190 29.27 -21.46 -23.63
C ARG A 190 30.01 -22.20 -24.74
N THR A 191 30.40 -21.52 -25.80
CA THR A 191 31.11 -22.18 -26.91
C THR A 191 32.61 -22.44 -26.65
N ASN A 192 33.24 -21.71 -25.71
CA ASN A 192 34.66 -21.88 -25.30
C ASN A 192 35.02 -21.09 -24.02
N ASP A 193 36.29 -21.15 -23.61
CA ASP A 193 36.86 -20.44 -22.44
C ASP A 193 37.23 -18.94 -22.70
N GLY A 194 36.54 -18.24 -23.62
CA GLY A 194 36.86 -16.87 -24.06
C GLY A 194 36.94 -15.77 -22.98
N TYR A 195 37.39 -14.58 -23.38
CA TYR A 195 37.76 -13.46 -22.49
C TYR A 195 36.57 -12.73 -21.83
N SER A 196 35.41 -12.65 -22.48
CA SER A 196 34.27 -11.82 -22.07
C SER A 196 33.18 -12.55 -21.28
N GLY A 197 33.38 -13.82 -20.94
CA GLY A 197 32.47 -14.60 -20.10
C GLY A 197 31.68 -15.68 -20.84
N SER A 198 31.25 -16.67 -20.08
CA SER A 198 30.67 -17.95 -20.51
C SER A 198 29.18 -17.89 -20.91
N ASN A 199 28.71 -16.76 -21.45
CA ASN A 199 27.28 -16.49 -21.53
C ASN A 199 26.87 -16.02 -22.93
N ASN A 200 26.60 -17.00 -23.79
CA ASN A 200 26.06 -16.83 -25.12
C ASN A 200 24.58 -17.26 -25.16
N GLY A 201 23.85 -16.79 -26.16
CA GLY A 201 22.51 -17.30 -26.46
C GLY A 201 22.55 -18.79 -26.87
N VAL A 202 21.42 -19.49 -26.69
CA VAL A 202 21.25 -20.89 -27.12
C VAL A 202 20.77 -20.97 -28.56
N TYR A 203 21.02 -22.08 -29.25
CA TYR A 203 20.65 -22.24 -30.67
C TYR A 203 19.18 -22.66 -30.87
N ARG A 204 18.69 -23.57 -30.04
CA ARG A 204 17.32 -24.09 -30.11
C ARG A 204 16.76 -24.23 -28.70
N VAL A 205 15.48 -23.89 -28.55
CA VAL A 205 14.72 -24.11 -27.30
C VAL A 205 13.48 -24.93 -27.64
N SER A 206 13.12 -25.84 -26.75
CA SER A 206 11.92 -26.66 -26.88
C SER A 206 11.30 -26.92 -25.51
N TYR A 207 10.00 -27.20 -25.49
CA TYR A 207 9.31 -27.65 -24.29
C TYR A 207 8.30 -28.75 -24.59
N GLN A 208 7.96 -29.49 -23.55
CA GLN A 208 6.94 -30.54 -23.60
C GLN A 208 6.33 -30.75 -22.21
N ILE A 209 5.02 -30.97 -22.15
CA ILE A 209 4.30 -31.24 -20.91
C ILE A 209 4.04 -32.75 -20.82
N PHE A 210 4.31 -33.32 -19.64
CA PHE A 210 4.09 -34.73 -19.30
C PHE A 210 3.10 -34.85 -18.15
N ASP A 211 2.56 -36.06 -17.98
CA ASP A 211 1.77 -36.41 -16.80
C ASP A 211 2.53 -36.16 -15.47
N SER A 212 1.85 -36.37 -14.34
CA SER A 212 2.41 -36.14 -13.00
C SER A 212 3.68 -36.95 -12.71
N THR A 213 3.88 -38.08 -13.41
CA THR A 213 5.01 -38.99 -13.23
C THR A 213 6.19 -38.69 -14.17
N GLY A 214 5.97 -37.85 -15.19
CA GLY A 214 6.97 -37.52 -16.21
C GLY A 214 7.15 -38.61 -17.27
N THR A 215 6.27 -39.61 -17.34
CA THR A 215 6.43 -40.75 -18.27
C THR A 215 5.71 -40.56 -19.58
N GLU A 216 4.43 -40.15 -19.56
CA GLU A 216 3.63 -40.00 -20.77
C GLU A 216 3.51 -38.52 -21.17
N PRO A 217 3.81 -38.17 -22.42
CA PRO A 217 3.66 -36.80 -22.90
C PRO A 217 2.18 -36.44 -23.09
N VAL A 218 1.77 -35.32 -22.49
CA VAL A 218 0.43 -34.73 -22.63
C VAL A 218 0.39 -33.80 -23.85
N THR A 219 1.51 -33.19 -24.20
CA THR A 219 1.67 -32.41 -25.44
C THR A 219 2.71 -33.04 -26.36
N ALA A 220 2.62 -32.75 -27.66
CA ALA A 220 3.77 -32.94 -28.54
C ALA A 220 4.95 -32.07 -28.07
N LYS A 221 6.18 -32.45 -28.43
CA LYS A 221 7.35 -31.59 -28.26
C LYS A 221 7.21 -30.37 -29.17
N ILE A 222 7.27 -29.19 -28.59
CA ILE A 222 7.15 -27.91 -29.30
C ILE A 222 8.54 -27.27 -29.34
N THR A 223 8.95 -26.83 -30.53
CA THR A 223 10.22 -26.13 -30.76
C THR A 223 9.90 -24.74 -31.31
N PRO A 224 9.73 -23.73 -30.45
CA PRO A 224 9.38 -22.39 -30.89
C PRO A 224 10.56 -21.63 -31.51
N TYR A 225 11.78 -21.95 -31.07
CA TYR A 225 13.00 -21.26 -31.46
C TYR A 225 14.02 -22.22 -32.05
N LYS A 226 14.52 -21.85 -33.23
CA LYS A 226 15.68 -22.45 -33.88
C LYS A 226 16.36 -21.38 -34.73
N PHE A 227 17.53 -20.91 -34.31
CA PHE A 227 18.18 -19.74 -34.92
C PHE A 227 19.09 -20.13 -36.09
N ASP A 228 18.49 -20.63 -37.17
CA ASP A 228 19.21 -20.92 -38.44
C ASP A 228 19.44 -19.63 -39.26
N GLN A 229 18.48 -18.71 -39.20
CA GLN A 229 18.44 -17.45 -39.95
C GLN A 229 17.97 -16.32 -39.02
N ILE A 230 18.46 -15.11 -39.25
CA ILE A 230 18.10 -13.92 -38.46
C ILE A 230 16.59 -13.63 -38.57
N PRO A 231 15.87 -13.52 -37.45
CA PRO A 231 14.51 -13.00 -37.46
C PRO A 231 14.46 -11.48 -37.67
N SER A 232 13.29 -10.95 -37.97
CA SER A 232 13.07 -9.49 -37.86
C SER A 232 13.30 -9.02 -36.43
N HIS A 233 14.06 -7.94 -36.24
CA HIS A 233 14.26 -7.31 -34.93
C HIS A 233 12.94 -6.91 -34.24
N SER A 234 11.86 -6.70 -35.00
CA SER A 234 10.52 -6.43 -34.45
C SER A 234 9.94 -7.56 -33.59
N TYR A 235 10.55 -8.74 -33.62
CA TYR A 235 10.07 -9.94 -32.93
C TYR A 235 10.84 -10.27 -31.65
N VAL A 236 11.81 -9.43 -31.27
CA VAL A 236 12.70 -9.68 -30.14
C VAL A 236 11.92 -9.94 -28.83
N THR A 237 10.86 -9.15 -28.57
CA THR A 237 10.04 -9.23 -27.35
C THR A 237 9.12 -10.44 -27.31
N ASN A 238 8.97 -11.17 -28.42
CA ASN A 238 8.29 -12.45 -28.40
C ASN A 238 9.23 -13.55 -27.86
N VAL A 239 10.54 -13.42 -28.13
CA VAL A 239 11.56 -14.42 -27.81
C VAL A 239 12.12 -14.19 -26.42
N PHE A 240 12.56 -12.97 -26.15
CA PHE A 240 13.21 -12.61 -24.90
C PHE A 240 12.22 -11.96 -23.94
N PHE A 241 12.16 -12.51 -22.73
CA PHE A 241 11.32 -12.01 -21.65
C PHE A 241 11.95 -10.77 -21.00
N GLU A 242 11.12 -9.96 -20.36
CA GLU A 242 11.57 -8.75 -19.67
C GLU A 242 12.68 -9.05 -18.64
N GLY A 243 13.72 -8.23 -18.61
CA GLY A 243 14.92 -8.43 -17.79
C GLY A 243 16.04 -9.24 -18.45
N SER A 244 15.89 -9.65 -19.71
CA SER A 244 16.98 -10.26 -20.48
C SER A 244 18.00 -9.20 -20.95
N ASP A 245 19.30 -9.51 -20.89
CA ASP A 245 20.40 -8.67 -21.37
C ASP A 245 21.64 -9.50 -21.81
N LEU A 246 22.76 -8.83 -22.09
CA LEU A 246 24.05 -9.44 -22.50
C LEU A 246 24.69 -10.37 -21.45
N SER A 247 24.19 -10.33 -20.22
CA SER A 247 24.66 -11.11 -19.07
C SER A 247 23.61 -12.08 -18.55
N THR A 248 22.40 -12.07 -19.10
CA THR A 248 21.28 -12.91 -18.66
C THR A 248 20.28 -13.09 -19.82
N TYR A 249 20.26 -14.27 -20.45
CA TYR A 249 19.27 -14.58 -21.48
C TYR A 249 18.04 -15.24 -20.88
N ILE A 250 16.89 -14.59 -20.98
CA ILE A 250 15.61 -15.08 -20.49
C ILE A 250 14.69 -15.26 -21.69
N TYR A 251 14.29 -16.49 -21.97
CA TYR A 251 13.43 -16.85 -23.10
C TYR A 251 11.99 -17.02 -22.64
N ASN A 252 11.04 -16.43 -23.34
CA ASN A 252 9.64 -16.84 -23.27
C ASN A 252 9.46 -18.09 -24.15
N ILE A 253 9.44 -19.29 -23.59
CA ILE A 253 9.50 -20.55 -24.35
C ILE A 253 8.16 -20.94 -24.98
N THR A 254 7.03 -20.38 -24.54
CA THR A 254 5.73 -20.70 -25.14
C THR A 254 5.47 -19.94 -26.44
N ASN A 255 6.05 -18.74 -26.57
CA ASN A 255 5.92 -17.89 -27.74
C ASN A 255 6.60 -18.44 -28.99
N LYS A 256 6.11 -18.05 -30.16
CA LYS A 256 6.82 -18.25 -31.43
C LYS A 256 7.60 -16.97 -31.74
N VAL A 257 8.67 -17.08 -32.53
CA VAL A 257 9.39 -15.89 -33.01
C VAL A 257 8.43 -14.86 -33.59
N THR A 258 7.51 -15.26 -34.47
CA THR A 258 6.60 -14.34 -35.16
C THR A 258 5.39 -13.89 -34.36
N GLY A 259 5.18 -14.38 -33.13
CA GLY A 259 4.05 -13.94 -32.32
C GLY A 259 3.77 -14.77 -31.08
N ASP A 260 2.80 -14.26 -30.32
CA ASP A 260 2.31 -14.80 -29.06
C ASP A 260 1.79 -16.24 -29.16
N SER A 261 2.07 -17.04 -28.13
CA SER A 261 1.58 -18.40 -27.95
C SER A 261 1.74 -18.79 -26.47
N TYR A 262 0.94 -19.74 -26.00
CA TYR A 262 0.79 -20.02 -24.57
C TYR A 262 0.44 -21.49 -24.33
N TRP A 263 0.61 -21.93 -23.08
CA TRP A 263 -0.02 -23.15 -22.60
C TRP A 263 -1.41 -22.83 -22.03
N ASP A 264 -2.47 -23.37 -22.65
CA ASP A 264 -3.86 -23.15 -22.24
C ASP A 264 -4.30 -24.22 -21.22
N THR A 265 -4.21 -23.90 -19.94
CA THR A 265 -4.53 -24.83 -18.85
C THR A 265 -6.03 -24.95 -18.57
N ARG A 266 -6.87 -24.18 -19.28
CA ARG A 266 -8.33 -24.29 -19.18
C ARG A 266 -8.87 -25.56 -19.84
N ASN A 267 -8.07 -26.16 -20.73
CA ASN A 267 -8.44 -27.33 -21.53
C ASN A 267 -7.71 -28.61 -21.10
N VAL A 268 -7.05 -28.60 -19.93
CA VAL A 268 -6.37 -29.78 -19.37
C VAL A 268 -6.97 -30.13 -18.01
N ASP A 269 -6.90 -31.40 -17.65
CA ASP A 269 -7.39 -31.86 -16.35
C ASP A 269 -6.58 -31.23 -15.21
N ARG A 270 -7.22 -31.04 -14.06
CA ARG A 270 -6.56 -30.49 -12.87
C ARG A 270 -5.58 -31.52 -12.27
N GLY A 271 -4.54 -31.03 -11.60
CA GLY A 271 -3.56 -31.85 -10.91
C GLY A 271 -2.12 -31.56 -11.34
N PHE A 272 -1.21 -32.44 -10.94
CA PHE A 272 0.22 -32.25 -11.18
C PHE A 272 0.65 -32.66 -12.59
N TYR A 273 1.58 -31.91 -13.16
CA TYR A 273 2.24 -32.16 -14.44
C TYR A 273 3.74 -31.94 -14.32
N GLN A 274 4.48 -32.51 -15.25
CA GLN A 274 5.93 -32.29 -15.40
C GLN A 274 6.19 -31.49 -16.68
N VAL A 275 6.78 -30.31 -16.55
CA VAL A 275 7.21 -29.47 -17.67
C VAL A 275 8.68 -29.75 -17.94
N LYS A 276 8.98 -30.26 -19.14
CA LYS A 276 10.35 -30.41 -19.62
C LYS A 276 10.70 -29.27 -20.54
N VAL A 277 11.78 -28.57 -20.25
CA VAL A 277 12.45 -27.63 -21.16
C VAL A 277 13.74 -28.25 -21.64
N GLU A 278 14.00 -28.17 -22.94
CA GLU A 278 15.21 -28.64 -23.60
C GLU A 278 15.84 -27.48 -24.37
N VAL A 279 17.15 -27.30 -24.19
CA VAL A 279 17.96 -26.36 -24.98
C VAL A 279 19.07 -27.11 -25.69
N GLU A 280 19.42 -26.66 -26.89
CA GLU A 280 20.48 -27.24 -27.72
C GLU A 280 21.39 -26.14 -28.27
N ASP A 281 22.68 -26.46 -28.39
CA ASP A 281 23.68 -25.64 -29.07
C ASP A 281 23.77 -25.94 -30.58
N THR A 282 24.71 -25.31 -31.29
CA THR A 282 24.92 -25.59 -32.73
C THR A 282 25.68 -26.89 -33.02
N ARG A 283 26.11 -27.64 -32.01
CA ARG A 283 26.86 -28.91 -32.13
C ARG A 283 26.07 -30.09 -31.55
N ASN A 284 24.76 -29.93 -31.37
CA ASN A 284 23.82 -30.92 -30.87
C ASN A 284 24.08 -31.37 -29.42
N ASN A 285 24.78 -30.56 -28.63
CA ASN A 285 24.84 -30.74 -27.18
C ASN A 285 23.49 -30.27 -26.62
N ILE A 286 22.84 -31.14 -25.85
CA ILE A 286 21.48 -30.92 -25.36
C ILE A 286 21.49 -30.93 -23.83
N THR A 287 20.79 -29.98 -23.23
CA THR A 287 20.47 -30.00 -21.81
C THR A 287 18.98 -29.90 -21.60
N GLU A 288 18.47 -30.70 -20.66
CA GLU A 288 17.08 -30.66 -20.24
C GLU A 288 16.93 -30.28 -18.76
N LYS A 289 15.80 -29.66 -18.44
CA LYS A 289 15.40 -29.35 -17.07
C LYS A 289 13.90 -29.63 -16.92
N TRP A 290 13.56 -30.18 -15.76
CA TRP A 290 12.20 -30.54 -15.40
C TRP A 290 11.68 -29.60 -14.31
N SER A 291 10.38 -29.32 -14.35
CA SER A 291 9.68 -28.54 -13.34
C SER A 291 8.30 -29.13 -13.09
N THR A 292 8.01 -29.43 -11.82
CA THR A 292 6.67 -29.81 -11.38
C THR A 292 5.78 -28.57 -11.33
N VAL A 293 4.58 -28.70 -11.89
CA VAL A 293 3.55 -27.65 -11.90
C VAL A 293 2.21 -28.27 -11.50
N GLU A 294 1.37 -27.54 -10.77
CA GLU A 294 0.00 -27.94 -10.45
C GLU A 294 -0.98 -27.10 -11.28
N VAL A 295 -1.85 -27.74 -12.06
CA VAL A 295 -2.97 -27.06 -12.72
C VAL A 295 -4.14 -27.00 -11.76
N VAL A 296 -4.53 -25.78 -11.39
CA VAL A 296 -5.55 -25.48 -10.40
C VAL A 296 -6.73 -24.71 -11.02
N PRO A 297 -7.90 -24.68 -10.39
CA PRO A 297 -8.96 -23.76 -10.80
C PRO A 297 -8.43 -22.33 -10.80
N GLN A 298 -8.90 -21.51 -11.76
CA GLN A 298 -8.64 -20.08 -11.69
C GLN A 298 -9.34 -19.52 -10.45
N ASP A 299 -8.58 -18.89 -9.57
CA ASP A 299 -9.17 -18.13 -8.47
C ASP A 299 -9.77 -16.83 -8.97
N LYS A 300 -10.97 -16.55 -8.48
CA LYS A 300 -11.74 -15.33 -8.77
C LYS A 300 -12.37 -14.76 -7.51
N THR A 301 -12.13 -15.39 -6.36
CA THR A 301 -12.73 -15.01 -5.10
C THR A 301 -11.69 -14.19 -4.36
N ALA A 302 -11.93 -12.89 -4.24
CA ALA A 302 -11.05 -12.06 -3.43
C ALA A 302 -11.11 -12.47 -1.95
N PRO A 303 -10.04 -12.23 -1.17
CA PRO A 303 -10.09 -12.31 0.27
C PRO A 303 -11.20 -11.45 0.87
N ASP A 304 -11.56 -11.75 2.12
CA ASP A 304 -12.47 -10.89 2.88
C ASP A 304 -11.90 -9.47 3.05
N THR A 305 -12.79 -8.48 3.11
CA THR A 305 -12.41 -7.08 3.34
C THR A 305 -11.83 -6.94 4.75
N PRO A 306 -10.65 -6.31 4.95
CA PRO A 306 -10.11 -6.11 6.28
C PRO A 306 -11.01 -5.20 7.13
N GLU A 307 -11.27 -5.60 8.37
CA GLU A 307 -12.08 -4.84 9.33
C GLU A 307 -11.15 -4.19 10.37
N LEU A 308 -11.10 -2.85 10.40
CA LEU A 308 -10.21 -2.12 11.30
C LEU A 308 -10.75 -2.11 12.73
N LEU A 309 -9.84 -2.22 13.70
CA LEU A 309 -10.17 -2.17 15.13
C LEU A 309 -9.86 -0.80 15.73
N ALA A 310 -8.62 -0.35 15.61
CA ALA A 310 -8.22 0.90 16.23
C ALA A 310 -6.94 1.47 15.62
N LEU A 311 -6.87 2.80 15.52
CA LEU A 311 -5.68 3.56 15.17
C LEU A 311 -5.35 4.52 16.31
N ILE A 312 -4.46 4.05 17.19
CA ILE A 312 -4.15 4.71 18.47
C ILE A 312 -2.70 5.19 18.48
N GLY A 313 -2.50 6.41 18.98
CA GLY A 313 -1.20 7.03 19.15
C GLY A 313 -0.67 6.89 20.57
N ASN A 314 0.65 6.95 20.73
CA ASN A 314 1.28 7.03 22.04
C ASN A 314 2.08 8.33 22.23
N ASN A 315 2.53 8.56 23.46
CA ASN A 315 3.30 9.76 23.83
C ASN A 315 4.71 9.82 23.20
N GLU A 316 5.17 8.73 22.58
CA GLU A 316 6.46 8.64 21.89
C GLU A 316 6.35 8.99 20.40
N LYS A 317 5.18 9.48 19.97
CA LYS A 317 4.87 9.81 18.56
C LYS A 317 4.85 8.58 17.65
N ASN A 318 4.57 7.42 18.24
CA ASN A 318 4.28 6.20 17.48
C ASN A 318 2.77 6.03 17.42
N TRP A 319 2.31 5.33 16.40
CA TRP A 319 0.92 4.90 16.31
C TRP A 319 0.83 3.47 15.84
N THR A 320 -0.23 2.79 16.28
CA THR A 320 -0.52 1.41 15.94
C THR A 320 -1.91 1.33 15.33
N LEU A 321 -1.97 0.82 14.09
CA LEU A 321 -3.20 0.39 13.45
C LEU A 321 -3.42 -1.08 13.79
N ASN A 322 -4.60 -1.45 14.25
CA ASN A 322 -5.02 -2.81 14.53
C ASN A 322 -6.23 -3.17 13.66
N TRP A 323 -6.35 -4.43 13.26
CA TRP A 323 -7.47 -4.96 12.50
C TRP A 323 -7.80 -6.39 12.95
N PHE A 324 -9.00 -6.87 12.64
CA PHE A 324 -9.38 -8.26 12.89
C PHE A 324 -8.59 -9.22 12.00
N LYS A 325 -8.35 -10.43 12.50
CA LYS A 325 -7.74 -11.49 11.71
C LYS A 325 -8.61 -11.79 10.48
N ASN A 326 -8.00 -11.82 9.31
CA ASN A 326 -8.64 -12.31 8.08
C ASN A 326 -8.46 -13.83 7.98
N ASP A 327 -9.55 -14.57 7.80
CA ASP A 327 -9.57 -16.04 7.77
C ASP A 327 -9.60 -16.63 6.35
N SER A 328 -9.40 -15.79 5.32
CA SER A 328 -9.29 -16.25 3.92
C SER A 328 -8.12 -17.22 3.79
N THR A 329 -8.38 -18.40 3.21
CA THR A 329 -7.43 -19.53 3.19
C THR A 329 -6.23 -19.34 2.29
N ASP A 330 -6.33 -18.39 1.37
CA ASP A 330 -5.39 -18.01 0.31
C ASP A 330 -4.76 -16.64 0.54
N LEU A 331 -4.98 -16.01 1.70
CA LEU A 331 -4.45 -14.70 2.03
C LEU A 331 -2.90 -14.68 1.97
N ASP A 332 -2.35 -13.83 1.12
CA ASP A 332 -0.91 -13.63 0.92
C ASP A 332 -0.37 -12.39 1.65
N GLY A 333 -1.23 -11.41 1.96
CA GLY A 333 -0.84 -10.25 2.76
C GLY A 333 -1.78 -9.05 2.64
N TYR A 334 -1.31 -7.89 3.12
CA TYR A 334 -2.07 -6.65 3.09
C TYR A 334 -1.28 -5.45 2.55
N ASN A 335 -1.96 -4.58 1.80
CA ASN A 335 -1.46 -3.26 1.41
C ASN A 335 -2.07 -2.18 2.29
N LEU A 336 -1.20 -1.46 3.01
CA LEU A 336 -1.56 -0.26 3.76
C LEU A 336 -1.33 1.00 2.92
N SER A 337 -2.42 1.67 2.57
CA SER A 337 -2.38 2.95 1.85
C SER A 337 -2.74 4.10 2.79
N PHE A 338 -2.23 5.29 2.50
CA PHE A 338 -2.53 6.48 3.29
C PHE A 338 -2.86 7.71 2.44
N THR A 339 -3.55 8.67 3.05
CA THR A 339 -3.87 9.97 2.46
C THR A 339 -3.86 11.06 3.54
N TYR A 340 -3.65 12.30 3.11
CA TYR A 340 -3.79 13.48 3.96
C TYR A 340 -5.17 14.15 3.80
N TRP A 341 -5.81 13.98 2.63
CA TRP A 341 -6.98 14.78 2.24
C TRP A 341 -8.11 13.96 1.58
N GLY A 342 -7.87 12.69 1.24
CA GLY A 342 -8.91 11.79 0.71
C GLY A 342 -8.91 11.69 -0.81
N ASP A 343 -8.29 12.66 -1.50
CA ASP A 343 -8.30 12.76 -2.97
C ASP A 343 -7.25 11.87 -3.65
N SER A 344 -6.20 11.47 -2.92
CA SER A 344 -5.11 10.65 -3.46
C SER A 344 -4.54 9.73 -2.38
N TRP A 345 -4.45 8.45 -2.72
CA TRP A 345 -3.94 7.40 -1.85
C TRP A 345 -2.53 7.02 -2.27
N ASN A 346 -1.61 7.04 -1.31
CA ASN A 346 -0.21 6.69 -1.52
C ASN A 346 0.09 5.37 -0.82
N GLU A 347 0.98 4.58 -1.41
CA GLU A 347 1.56 3.42 -0.72
C GLU A 347 2.50 3.91 0.38
N ASN A 348 2.52 3.20 1.51
CA ASN A 348 3.41 3.53 2.62
C ASN A 348 4.87 3.23 2.24
N PRO A 349 5.76 4.25 2.11
CA PRO A 349 7.14 4.04 1.67
C PRO A 349 7.99 3.27 2.67
N SER A 350 7.53 3.12 3.93
CA SER A 350 8.21 2.35 4.96
C SER A 350 7.93 0.85 4.86
N ILE A 351 6.98 0.44 4.00
CA ILE A 351 6.67 -0.96 3.76
C ILE A 351 7.34 -1.36 2.45
N SER A 352 8.35 -2.22 2.54
CA SER A 352 8.97 -2.85 1.37
C SER A 352 8.17 -4.12 1.02
N GLY A 353 7.07 -3.96 0.27
CA GLY A 353 6.19 -5.06 -0.13
C GLY A 353 4.85 -5.06 0.62
N MET A 354 4.35 -6.24 0.99
CA MET A 354 3.08 -6.41 1.71
C MET A 354 3.31 -6.66 3.22
N ILE A 355 2.32 -6.30 4.03
CA ILE A 355 2.24 -6.71 5.45
C ILE A 355 1.94 -8.22 5.49
N ASN A 356 2.54 -8.94 6.45
CA ASN A 356 2.41 -10.39 6.55
C ASN A 356 0.93 -10.79 6.78
N PRO A 357 0.44 -11.89 6.17
CA PRO A 357 -0.94 -12.33 6.32
C PRO A 357 -1.31 -12.70 7.77
N ALA A 358 -0.33 -13.07 8.59
CA ALA A 358 -0.53 -13.38 10.01
C ALA A 358 -0.61 -12.14 10.92
N ASP A 359 -0.20 -10.97 10.44
CA ASP A 359 -0.20 -9.75 11.25
C ASP A 359 -1.64 -9.21 11.40
N THR A 360 -1.95 -8.75 12.60
CA THR A 360 -3.21 -8.05 12.94
C THR A 360 -2.96 -6.62 13.43
N SER A 361 -1.72 -6.15 13.28
CA SER A 361 -1.34 -4.79 13.65
C SER A 361 -0.14 -4.30 12.86
N PHE A 362 -0.05 -2.98 12.67
CA PHE A 362 1.09 -2.29 12.08
C PHE A 362 1.42 -1.07 12.92
N THR A 363 2.71 -0.91 13.27
CA THR A 363 3.18 0.23 14.07
C THR A 363 4.16 1.08 13.25
N TRP A 364 3.90 2.38 13.20
CA TRP A 364 4.83 3.37 12.64
C TRP A 364 5.45 4.20 13.76
N ASN A 365 6.78 4.34 13.73
CA ASN A 365 7.54 5.10 14.72
C ASN A 365 7.98 6.49 14.25
N ASN A 366 8.14 7.44 15.19
CA ASN A 366 8.62 8.81 14.93
C ASN A 366 7.74 9.62 13.95
N PHE A 367 6.43 9.54 14.10
CA PHE A 367 5.50 10.31 13.28
C PHE A 367 5.52 11.81 13.63
N ALA A 368 5.35 12.67 12.63
CA ALA A 368 5.36 14.11 12.83
C ALA A 368 4.12 14.58 13.61
N ASN A 369 4.33 15.37 14.67
CA ASN A 369 3.23 16.04 15.34
C ASN A 369 2.51 17.01 14.39
N ASN A 370 1.23 17.26 14.69
CA ASN A 370 0.40 18.24 14.00
C ASN A 370 0.15 17.95 12.51
N VAL A 371 0.40 16.71 12.09
CA VAL A 371 -0.02 16.19 10.79
C VAL A 371 -1.16 15.21 11.03
N SER A 372 -2.22 15.35 10.24
CA SER A 372 -3.32 14.39 10.21
C SER A 372 -3.12 13.46 9.03
N ILE A 373 -3.26 12.16 9.25
CA ILE A 373 -3.10 11.14 8.22
C ILE A 373 -4.20 10.10 8.37
N PHE A 374 -4.64 9.57 7.25
CA PHE A 374 -5.75 8.62 7.16
C PHE A 374 -5.28 7.37 6.42
N PHE A 375 -5.69 6.21 6.90
CA PHE A 375 -5.24 4.91 6.41
C PHE A 375 -6.40 4.02 5.99
N ARG A 376 -6.15 3.16 5.00
CA ARG A 376 -7.00 2.02 4.64
C ARG A 376 -6.14 0.81 4.33
N LEU A 377 -6.70 -0.38 4.50
CA LEU A 377 -6.06 -1.66 4.27
C LEU A 377 -6.78 -2.41 3.14
N VAL A 378 -6.04 -3.10 2.28
CA VAL A 378 -6.56 -4.01 1.26
C VAL A 378 -5.90 -5.36 1.46
N ALA A 379 -6.67 -6.45 1.40
CA ALA A 379 -6.15 -7.82 1.47
C ALA A 379 -5.91 -8.38 0.06
N HIS A 380 -4.90 -9.24 -0.05
CA HIS A 380 -4.47 -9.88 -1.28
C HIS A 380 -4.38 -11.38 -1.06
N ASP A 381 -4.75 -12.17 -2.06
CA ASP A 381 -4.51 -13.60 -2.08
C ASP A 381 -3.23 -13.99 -2.83
N ASP A 382 -2.90 -15.29 -2.82
CA ASP A 382 -1.76 -15.87 -3.52
C ASP A 382 -2.08 -16.30 -4.96
N ALA A 383 -3.22 -15.87 -5.51
CA ALA A 383 -3.70 -16.29 -6.82
C ALA A 383 -2.87 -15.69 -7.97
N GLY A 384 -2.86 -16.40 -9.10
CA GLY A 384 -2.42 -15.84 -10.39
C GLY A 384 -3.61 -15.76 -11.35
N PRO A 385 -4.19 -14.58 -11.65
CA PRO A 385 -3.89 -13.23 -11.16
C PRO A 385 -4.35 -12.97 -9.72
N THR A 386 -3.56 -12.23 -8.95
CA THR A 386 -3.86 -11.80 -7.57
C THR A 386 -5.22 -11.12 -7.52
N ASN A 387 -6.10 -11.59 -6.64
CA ASN A 387 -7.35 -10.90 -6.34
C ASN A 387 -7.17 -10.01 -5.11
N PHE A 388 -7.94 -8.93 -5.10
CA PHE A 388 -7.87 -7.88 -4.11
C PHE A 388 -9.24 -7.79 -3.47
N SER A 389 -9.28 -7.73 -2.15
CA SER A 389 -10.52 -7.38 -1.46
C SER A 389 -10.91 -5.93 -1.73
N ASP A 390 -12.15 -5.56 -1.38
CA ASP A 390 -12.47 -4.14 -1.20
C ASP A 390 -11.57 -3.56 -0.08
N SER A 391 -11.38 -2.23 -0.08
CA SER A 391 -10.64 -1.58 1.01
C SER A 391 -11.38 -1.69 2.33
N SER A 392 -10.66 -1.65 3.44
CA SER A 392 -11.24 -1.42 4.77
C SER A 392 -11.90 -0.04 4.88
N ASP A 393 -12.49 0.25 6.04
CA ASP A 393 -12.78 1.62 6.46
C ASP A 393 -11.52 2.49 6.50
N VAL A 394 -11.75 3.80 6.50
CA VAL A 394 -10.66 4.79 6.60
C VAL A 394 -10.55 5.27 8.02
N TYR A 395 -9.43 5.00 8.70
CA TYR A 395 -9.16 5.48 10.06
C TYR A 395 -8.09 6.56 10.05
N GLY A 396 -8.34 7.63 10.83
CA GLY A 396 -7.47 8.80 10.90
C GLY A 396 -6.75 8.96 12.24
N ILE A 397 -5.63 9.66 12.22
CA ILE A 397 -4.93 10.05 13.44
C ILE A 397 -4.27 11.42 13.30
N ARG A 398 -4.20 12.15 14.42
CA ARG A 398 -3.38 13.35 14.59
C ARG A 398 -2.70 13.33 15.96
N LEU A 399 -1.38 13.34 15.98
CA LEU A 399 -0.59 13.36 17.21
C LEU A 399 -0.20 14.79 17.62
N ALA A 400 -0.13 15.04 18.92
CA ALA A 400 0.40 16.26 19.51
C ALA A 400 1.03 15.96 20.88
N ASP A 401 1.93 16.84 21.34
CA ASP A 401 2.59 16.68 22.65
C ASP A 401 1.60 16.80 23.83
N SER A 402 0.39 17.32 23.60
CA SER A 402 -0.70 17.33 24.58
C SER A 402 -1.35 15.97 24.82
N GLY A 403 -0.96 14.93 24.07
CA GLY A 403 -1.70 13.67 24.00
C GLY A 403 -2.99 13.79 23.16
N PRO A 404 -3.75 12.69 23.00
CA PRO A 404 -5.01 12.73 22.27
C PRO A 404 -6.06 13.57 23.03
N GLN A 405 -6.85 14.34 22.29
CA GLN A 405 -7.93 15.19 22.84
C GLN A 405 -9.31 14.83 22.29
N ALA A 406 -9.37 13.91 21.32
CA ALA A 406 -10.61 13.43 20.74
C ALA A 406 -10.49 11.96 20.35
N LEU A 407 -11.58 11.23 20.50
CA LEU A 407 -11.75 9.89 19.96
C LEU A 407 -12.93 9.91 18.99
N ILE A 408 -12.69 9.42 17.78
CA ILE A 408 -13.75 9.11 16.82
C ILE A 408 -14.04 7.61 16.97
N VAL A 409 -15.27 7.29 17.33
CA VAL A 409 -15.75 5.92 17.49
C VAL A 409 -16.64 5.57 16.30
N ASP A 410 -16.23 4.54 15.59
CA ASP A 410 -16.94 3.92 14.48
C ASP A 410 -17.81 2.78 14.98
N GLY A 411 -19.10 3.05 15.15
CA GLY A 411 -20.10 2.04 15.46
C GLY A 411 -21.02 1.74 14.29
N PHE A 412 -20.62 2.09 13.06
CA PHE A 412 -21.42 1.75 11.88
C PHE A 412 -21.28 0.26 11.57
N ASP A 413 -22.35 -0.52 11.77
CA ASP A 413 -22.36 -1.98 11.66
C ASP A 413 -23.19 -2.51 10.47
N ARG A 414 -23.68 -1.60 9.61
CA ARG A 414 -24.76 -1.90 8.68
C ARG A 414 -24.34 -2.64 7.40
N THR A 415 -25.27 -3.46 6.90
CA THR A 415 -25.13 -4.23 5.64
C THR A 415 -26.19 -3.94 4.56
N ASP A 416 -27.14 -3.02 4.79
CA ASP A 416 -28.18 -2.60 3.82
C ASP A 416 -28.50 -1.08 3.89
N GLY A 417 -29.47 -0.54 3.13
CA GLY A 417 -29.93 0.87 3.28
C GLY A 417 -29.39 1.92 2.32
N TYR A 418 -29.35 3.19 2.76
CA TYR A 418 -28.78 4.29 1.96
C TYR A 418 -27.28 4.05 1.70
N TRP A 419 -26.61 3.41 2.65
CA TRP A 419 -25.22 3.01 2.58
C TRP A 419 -25.13 1.49 2.78
N ASN A 420 -24.81 0.75 1.72
CA ASN A 420 -24.87 -0.72 1.70
C ASN A 420 -23.49 -1.38 1.51
N LYS A 421 -22.42 -0.62 1.69
CA LYS A 421 -21.05 -1.15 1.70
C LYS A 421 -20.55 -1.17 3.14
N LYS A 422 -19.73 -2.15 3.48
CA LYS A 422 -19.08 -2.21 4.79
C LYS A 422 -18.02 -1.12 4.94
N SER A 423 -17.18 -0.93 3.93
CA SER A 423 -16.07 0.04 3.93
C SER A 423 -16.53 1.46 3.63
N HIS A 424 -16.20 2.44 4.46
CA HIS A 424 -16.52 3.86 4.29
C HIS A 424 -15.42 4.84 4.76
N MET A 425 -15.66 6.14 4.50
CA MET A 425 -14.75 7.24 4.85
C MET A 425 -15.28 8.13 5.99
N PHE A 426 -16.27 7.68 6.76
CA PHE A 426 -16.99 8.57 7.68
C PHE A 426 -16.09 9.16 8.78
N SER A 427 -15.23 8.35 9.39
CA SER A 427 -14.26 8.82 10.39
C SER A 427 -13.37 9.95 9.86
N MET A 428 -13.04 9.90 8.56
CA MET A 428 -12.20 10.90 7.93
C MET A 428 -12.85 12.27 7.91
N TYR A 429 -14.17 12.35 7.74
CA TYR A 429 -14.88 13.63 7.75
C TYR A 429 -14.83 14.33 9.10
N TYR A 430 -14.87 13.57 10.20
CA TYR A 430 -14.63 14.07 11.55
C TYR A 430 -13.17 14.47 11.72
N GLY A 431 -12.25 13.61 11.31
CA GLY A 431 -10.82 13.85 11.43
C GLY A 431 -10.39 15.14 10.73
N LEU A 432 -10.87 15.39 9.50
CA LEU A 432 -10.60 16.63 8.76
C LEU A 432 -11.12 17.88 9.50
N ALA A 433 -12.31 17.80 10.11
CA ALA A 433 -12.84 18.91 10.90
C ALA A 433 -12.01 19.18 12.17
N LEU A 434 -11.50 18.12 12.81
CA LEU A 434 -10.60 18.24 13.97
C LEU A 434 -9.21 18.75 13.55
N THR A 435 -8.73 18.40 12.36
CA THR A 435 -7.49 18.93 11.78
C THR A 435 -7.53 20.45 11.66
N ASP A 436 -8.62 21.03 11.16
CA ASP A 436 -8.81 22.49 11.03
C ASP A 436 -8.74 23.21 12.38
N LEU A 437 -9.22 22.55 13.44
CA LEU A 437 -9.16 23.05 14.81
C LEU A 437 -7.85 22.71 15.53
N SER A 438 -6.92 22.02 14.85
CA SER A 438 -5.68 21.49 15.42
C SER A 438 -5.87 20.57 16.64
N ILE A 439 -7.02 19.91 16.75
CA ILE A 439 -7.33 19.00 17.86
C ILE A 439 -6.72 17.63 17.56
N PRO A 440 -5.78 17.12 18.38
CA PRO A 440 -5.24 15.77 18.21
C PRO A 440 -6.31 14.72 18.48
N PHE A 441 -6.36 13.67 17.65
CA PHE A 441 -7.42 12.67 17.71
C PHE A 441 -6.94 11.27 17.35
N ASN A 442 -7.65 10.28 17.85
CA ASN A 442 -7.52 8.86 17.48
C ASN A 442 -8.85 8.35 16.91
N THR A 443 -8.81 7.22 16.21
CA THR A 443 -10.01 6.56 15.66
C THR A 443 -10.08 5.12 16.13
N THR A 444 -11.26 4.63 16.46
CA THR A 444 -11.49 3.26 16.93
C THR A 444 -12.84 2.76 16.44
N SER A 445 -13.00 1.43 16.34
CA SER A 445 -14.31 0.81 16.27
C SER A 445 -14.95 0.69 17.66
N ASP A 446 -16.26 0.52 17.70
CA ASP A 446 -17.01 0.12 18.88
C ASP A 446 -16.59 -1.25 19.43
N ASP A 447 -16.22 -2.19 18.54
CA ASP A 447 -15.65 -3.50 18.90
C ASP A 447 -14.43 -3.36 19.82
N ALA A 448 -13.52 -2.43 19.51
CA ALA A 448 -12.34 -2.19 20.33
C ALA A 448 -12.68 -1.65 21.73
N LEU A 449 -13.81 -0.96 21.89
CA LEU A 449 -14.34 -0.59 23.22
C LEU A 449 -14.83 -1.84 23.97
N ARG A 450 -15.56 -2.73 23.29
CA ARG A 450 -16.09 -3.98 23.88
C ARG A 450 -14.98 -4.95 24.27
N LEU A 451 -13.89 -4.97 23.52
CA LEU A 451 -12.68 -5.75 23.81
C LEU A 451 -11.79 -5.12 24.89
N GLY A 452 -12.13 -3.91 25.39
CA GLY A 452 -11.36 -3.18 26.40
C GLY A 452 -9.99 -2.69 25.90
N GLN A 453 -9.81 -2.59 24.58
CA GLN A 453 -8.58 -2.10 23.96
C GLN A 453 -8.52 -0.56 23.97
N VAL A 454 -9.69 0.09 23.98
CA VAL A 454 -9.85 1.54 24.04
C VAL A 454 -10.93 1.87 25.07
N ASN A 455 -10.73 2.93 25.86
CA ASN A 455 -11.73 3.41 26.83
C ASN A 455 -12.15 4.85 26.51
N LEU A 456 -13.44 5.14 26.63
CA LEU A 456 -13.96 6.49 26.38
C LEU A 456 -13.39 7.54 27.36
N TYR A 457 -13.05 7.18 28.59
CA TYR A 457 -12.59 8.13 29.62
C TYR A 457 -11.18 8.65 29.41
N ASP A 458 -10.42 8.05 28.50
CA ASP A 458 -9.06 8.50 28.17
C ASP A 458 -9.08 9.78 27.31
N TYR A 459 -10.26 10.21 26.84
CA TYR A 459 -10.45 11.31 25.91
C TYR A 459 -11.48 12.30 26.46
N PRO A 460 -11.27 13.62 26.31
CA PRO A 460 -12.24 14.62 26.75
C PRO A 460 -13.37 14.86 25.72
N ARG A 461 -13.22 14.36 24.48
CA ARG A 461 -14.19 14.53 23.40
C ARG A 461 -14.40 13.20 22.67
N ILE A 462 -15.63 12.76 22.59
CA ILE A 462 -16.04 11.53 21.90
C ILE A 462 -16.97 11.90 20.76
N PHE A 463 -16.65 11.41 19.57
CA PHE A 463 -17.46 11.52 18.35
C PHE A 463 -17.91 10.11 17.98
N TYR A 464 -19.11 9.73 18.40
CA TYR A 464 -19.69 8.42 18.16
C TYR A 464 -20.54 8.46 16.89
N MET A 465 -20.07 7.80 15.84
CA MET A 465 -20.82 7.65 14.59
C MET A 465 -21.46 6.28 14.52
N LEU A 466 -22.77 6.27 14.28
CA LEU A 466 -23.59 5.07 14.12
C LEU A 466 -24.15 4.95 12.70
N GLY A 467 -24.03 6.01 11.90
CA GLY A 467 -24.60 6.05 10.56
C GLY A 467 -26.11 5.84 10.57
N ASP A 468 -26.64 5.25 9.49
CA ASP A 468 -28.08 4.96 9.38
C ASP A 468 -28.40 3.56 9.91
N GLU A 469 -28.80 3.42 11.17
CA GLU A 469 -29.07 2.13 11.85
C GLU A 469 -30.36 1.43 11.37
N GLN A 470 -30.39 0.09 11.38
CA GLN A 470 -31.60 -0.70 11.10
C GLN A 470 -32.56 -0.80 12.29
N TYR A 471 -33.72 -1.41 12.04
CA TYR A 471 -34.77 -1.60 13.05
C TYR A 471 -34.45 -2.71 14.07
N ASN A 472 -33.57 -3.64 13.74
CA ASN A 472 -33.21 -4.82 14.53
C ASN A 472 -31.76 -4.78 15.05
N GLU A 473 -30.98 -3.77 14.68
CA GLU A 473 -29.64 -3.52 15.21
C GLU A 473 -29.75 -2.90 16.61
N LYS A 474 -28.69 -3.08 17.40
CA LYS A 474 -28.58 -2.45 18.71
C LYS A 474 -27.54 -1.33 18.57
N PRO A 475 -27.96 -0.06 18.50
CA PRO A 475 -27.02 1.05 18.32
C PRO A 475 -25.94 1.12 19.40
N PHE A 476 -26.21 0.54 20.59
CA PHE A 476 -25.22 0.36 21.65
C PHE A 476 -25.45 -0.97 22.36
N GLU A 477 -24.44 -1.81 22.47
CA GLU A 477 -24.44 -2.95 23.38
C GLU A 477 -24.25 -2.49 24.84
N ILE A 478 -24.55 -3.38 25.78
CA ILE A 478 -24.52 -3.05 27.23
C ILE A 478 -23.16 -2.53 27.70
N ALA A 479 -22.06 -3.04 27.14
CA ALA A 479 -20.72 -2.57 27.48
C ALA A 479 -20.49 -1.12 27.04
N GLU A 480 -20.97 -0.75 25.85
CA GLU A 480 -20.88 0.63 25.33
C GLU A 480 -21.81 1.56 26.10
N GLN A 481 -23.04 1.12 26.39
CA GLN A 481 -23.98 1.87 27.24
C GLN A 481 -23.35 2.20 28.59
N THR A 482 -22.71 1.22 29.22
CA THR A 482 -22.00 1.41 30.49
C THR A 482 -20.87 2.43 30.35
N GLN A 483 -20.13 2.40 29.24
CA GLN A 483 -19.06 3.36 29.00
C GLN A 483 -19.58 4.78 28.77
N ILE A 484 -20.64 4.93 27.99
CA ILE A 484 -21.29 6.22 27.73
C ILE A 484 -21.84 6.82 29.03
N GLU A 485 -22.51 6.02 29.87
CA GLU A 485 -23.04 6.46 31.16
C GLU A 485 -21.97 7.03 32.07
N GLN A 486 -20.88 6.29 32.25
CA GLN A 486 -19.75 6.74 33.08
C GLN A 486 -19.05 7.95 32.48
N PHE A 487 -18.96 8.05 31.15
CA PHE A 487 -18.35 9.18 30.46
C PHE A 487 -19.15 10.45 30.72
N LEU A 488 -20.48 10.36 30.61
CA LEU A 488 -21.42 11.45 30.87
C LEU A 488 -21.48 11.83 32.36
N GLN A 489 -21.05 10.98 33.29
CA GLN A 489 -20.89 11.35 34.71
C GLN A 489 -19.62 12.19 34.97
N GLY A 490 -18.63 12.07 34.08
CA GLY A 490 -17.34 12.75 34.16
C GLY A 490 -17.34 14.15 33.56
N ASN A 491 -16.18 14.52 32.99
CA ASN A 491 -15.96 15.76 32.27
C ASN A 491 -15.68 15.43 30.80
N GLY A 492 -16.54 15.89 29.89
CA GLY A 492 -16.31 15.65 28.47
C GLY A 492 -17.48 16.02 27.57
N MET A 493 -17.21 15.95 26.27
CA MET A 493 -18.20 16.15 25.22
C MET A 493 -18.47 14.83 24.52
N LEU A 494 -19.73 14.43 24.43
CA LEU A 494 -20.18 13.31 23.62
C LEU A 494 -21.06 13.84 22.49
N LEU A 495 -20.62 13.64 21.25
CA LEU A 495 -21.46 13.74 20.07
C LEU A 495 -21.87 12.32 19.66
N ILE A 496 -23.17 12.07 19.57
CA ILE A 496 -23.73 10.88 18.94
C ILE A 496 -24.43 11.34 17.66
N SER A 497 -24.03 10.78 16.53
CA SER A 497 -24.71 11.01 15.26
C SER A 497 -25.11 9.69 14.60
N GLY A 498 -26.35 9.63 14.16
CA GLY A 498 -26.87 8.53 13.37
C GLY A 498 -28.37 8.71 13.14
N ASN A 499 -28.98 7.77 12.43
CA ASN A 499 -30.41 7.73 12.21
C ASN A 499 -31.02 6.55 12.97
N ARG A 500 -32.30 6.66 13.36
CA ARG A 500 -33.09 5.56 13.96
C ARG A 500 -32.56 5.01 15.30
N ILE A 501 -31.60 5.70 15.92
CA ILE A 501 -31.07 5.34 17.23
C ILE A 501 -32.20 5.32 18.27
N GLY A 502 -33.02 6.37 18.34
CA GLY A 502 -34.12 6.42 19.31
C GLY A 502 -35.27 5.51 18.94
N LYS A 503 -35.46 5.21 17.65
CA LYS A 503 -36.42 4.18 17.23
C LYS A 503 -36.07 2.81 17.84
N ALA A 504 -34.79 2.44 17.86
CA ALA A 504 -34.31 1.19 18.44
C ALA A 504 -34.23 1.25 19.98
N MET A 505 -33.69 2.34 20.53
CA MET A 505 -33.39 2.48 21.96
C MET A 505 -34.61 2.81 22.80
N ALA A 506 -35.57 3.61 22.32
CA ALA A 506 -36.72 4.03 23.13
C ALA A 506 -37.63 2.85 23.54
N SER A 507 -37.67 1.78 22.76
CA SER A 507 -38.40 0.55 23.12
C SER A 507 -37.54 -0.46 23.88
N SER A 508 -36.27 -0.62 23.48
CA SER A 508 -35.42 -1.72 23.94
C SER A 508 -34.69 -1.38 25.23
N TYR A 509 -34.32 -0.11 25.41
CA TYR A 509 -33.57 0.42 26.55
C TYR A 509 -34.10 1.81 26.94
N PRO A 510 -35.38 1.94 27.33
CA PRO A 510 -36.03 3.23 27.58
C PRO A 510 -35.35 4.06 28.67
N ASP A 511 -34.82 3.40 29.71
CA ASP A 511 -34.11 4.07 30.80
C ASP A 511 -32.78 4.65 30.32
N PHE A 512 -32.00 3.89 29.55
CA PHE A 512 -30.76 4.41 28.95
C PHE A 512 -31.09 5.57 28.00
N TYR A 513 -32.08 5.39 27.12
CA TYR A 513 -32.44 6.40 26.13
C TYR A 513 -32.83 7.73 26.78
N SER A 514 -33.75 7.70 27.76
CA SER A 514 -34.22 8.91 28.43
C SER A 514 -33.16 9.54 29.36
N ASN A 515 -32.47 8.74 30.18
CA ASN A 515 -31.51 9.24 31.16
C ASN A 515 -30.16 9.62 30.54
N ASN A 516 -29.78 9.01 29.40
CA ASN A 516 -28.49 9.24 28.77
C ASN A 516 -28.58 10.11 27.51
N LEU A 517 -29.62 9.98 26.67
CA LEU A 517 -29.73 10.77 25.44
C LEU A 517 -30.62 12.02 25.55
N HIS A 518 -31.39 12.16 26.64
CA HIS A 518 -32.27 13.30 26.91
C HIS A 518 -33.20 13.70 25.75
N ALA A 519 -33.68 12.71 25.01
CA ALA A 519 -34.60 12.91 23.89
C ALA A 519 -35.84 12.03 24.03
N THR A 520 -36.88 12.38 23.28
CA THR A 520 -38.02 11.52 23.00
C THR A 520 -38.10 11.24 21.50
N TYR A 521 -38.24 9.97 21.17
CA TYR A 521 -38.46 9.53 19.79
C TYR A 521 -39.91 9.85 19.38
N SER A 522 -40.08 10.64 18.33
CA SER A 522 -41.40 11.13 17.90
C SER A 522 -41.84 10.61 16.54
N GLY A 523 -41.10 9.66 15.97
CA GLY A 523 -41.40 9.05 14.69
C GLY A 523 -40.31 9.27 13.65
N LEU A 524 -40.66 8.95 12.40
CA LEU A 524 -39.81 9.15 11.24
C LEU A 524 -40.44 10.17 10.31
N THR A 525 -39.60 10.91 9.62
CA THR A 525 -40.03 11.93 8.66
C THR A 525 -39.25 11.86 7.37
N THR A 526 -39.88 12.25 6.26
CA THR A 526 -39.22 12.29 4.95
C THR A 526 -38.69 13.69 4.70
N VAL A 527 -37.37 13.82 4.57
CA VAL A 527 -36.68 15.08 4.30
C VAL A 527 -36.10 15.10 2.87
N PRO A 528 -36.27 16.21 2.13
CA PRO A 528 -35.57 16.41 0.85
C PRO A 528 -34.10 16.80 1.08
N VAL A 529 -33.36 16.98 -0.01
CA VAL A 529 -32.01 17.59 0.01
C VAL A 529 -32.10 19.04 0.53
N ASP A 530 -31.04 19.58 1.16
CA ASP A 530 -30.95 20.96 1.71
C ASP A 530 -31.74 21.29 2.99
N SER A 531 -31.78 20.36 3.95
CA SER A 531 -32.87 20.35 4.94
C SER A 531 -32.52 20.48 6.42
N VAL A 532 -31.32 20.85 6.86
CA VAL A 532 -31.04 21.02 8.31
C VAL A 532 -30.69 22.47 8.68
N PHE A 533 -31.36 22.97 9.71
CA PHE A 533 -31.33 24.38 10.14
C PHE A 533 -31.12 24.50 11.65
N GLY A 534 -30.39 25.55 12.03
CA GLY A 534 -30.30 26.07 13.38
C GLY A 534 -31.62 26.41 14.03
N VAL A 535 -31.68 26.25 15.34
CA VAL A 535 -32.76 26.82 16.16
C VAL A 535 -32.33 28.20 16.66
N GLU A 536 -33.20 29.20 16.52
CA GLU A 536 -32.98 30.58 17.00
C GLU A 536 -32.65 30.60 18.51
N GLY A 537 -31.68 31.44 18.91
CA GLY A 537 -31.25 31.55 20.30
C GLY A 537 -30.39 30.38 20.79
N THR A 538 -29.94 29.51 19.87
CA THR A 538 -28.94 28.47 20.15
C THR A 538 -27.61 28.82 19.47
N PRO A 539 -26.48 28.23 19.89
CA PRO A 539 -25.22 28.41 19.16
C PRO A 539 -25.25 27.97 17.69
N PHE A 540 -26.30 27.25 17.29
CA PHE A 540 -26.52 26.80 15.92
C PHE A 540 -27.44 27.72 15.12
N GLU A 541 -27.94 28.84 15.64
CA GLU A 541 -28.98 29.65 14.98
C GLU A 541 -28.69 29.99 13.51
N ASP A 542 -27.43 30.29 13.18
CA ASP A 542 -26.97 30.60 11.82
C ASP A 542 -26.48 29.36 11.03
N PHE A 543 -26.53 28.18 11.63
CA PHE A 543 -26.13 26.95 10.98
C PHE A 543 -27.19 26.49 9.97
N LYS A 544 -26.75 26.21 8.76
CA LYS A 544 -27.56 25.60 7.72
C LYS A 544 -26.70 24.66 6.90
N ALA A 545 -27.20 23.45 6.69
CA ALA A 545 -26.48 22.41 5.97
C ALA A 545 -27.40 21.61 5.04
N ALA A 546 -26.84 21.27 3.88
CA ALA A 546 -27.40 20.28 2.99
C ALA A 546 -27.08 18.88 3.50
N ILE A 547 -28.10 18.04 3.61
CA ILE A 547 -27.94 16.61 3.87
C ILE A 547 -28.42 15.79 2.67
N LYS A 548 -27.75 14.68 2.38
CA LYS A 548 -28.00 13.90 1.16
C LYS A 548 -27.64 12.43 1.31
N SER A 549 -28.45 11.53 0.73
CA SER A 549 -28.12 10.10 0.62
C SER A 549 -27.23 9.84 -0.59
N PRO A 550 -26.52 8.70 -0.64
CA PRO A 550 -25.76 8.30 -1.82
C PRO A 550 -26.59 8.19 -3.11
N SER A 551 -27.89 7.91 -2.98
CA SER A 551 -28.81 7.75 -4.11
C SER A 551 -29.53 9.03 -4.51
N ASP A 552 -29.14 10.21 -3.98
CA ASP A 552 -29.76 11.50 -4.31
C ASP A 552 -31.27 11.58 -3.97
N SER A 553 -31.79 10.61 -3.21
CA SER A 553 -33.22 10.44 -2.97
C SER A 553 -33.64 10.99 -1.62
N ALA A 554 -34.95 11.30 -1.47
CA ALA A 554 -35.52 11.73 -0.20
C ALA A 554 -35.21 10.71 0.90
N MET A 555 -34.85 11.22 2.09
CA MET A 555 -34.36 10.41 3.19
C MET A 555 -35.39 10.31 4.29
N THR A 556 -35.48 9.15 4.93
CA THR A 556 -36.32 8.97 6.11
C THR A 556 -35.48 9.15 7.37
N MET A 557 -35.68 10.25 8.09
CA MET A 557 -34.91 10.61 9.28
C MET A 557 -35.71 10.49 10.57
N GLU A 558 -34.99 10.28 11.67
CA GLU A 558 -35.54 10.29 13.01
C GLU A 558 -35.92 11.71 13.46
N VAL A 559 -37.11 11.84 14.04
CA VAL A 559 -37.59 13.07 14.67
C VAL A 559 -37.33 13.01 16.18
N LEU A 560 -36.55 13.98 16.65
CA LEU A 560 -36.17 14.12 18.06
C LEU A 560 -36.91 15.28 18.71
N ASN A 561 -37.42 15.07 19.92
CA ASN A 561 -37.93 16.13 20.79
C ASN A 561 -37.13 16.17 22.10
N PRO A 562 -36.72 17.35 22.58
CA PRO A 562 -35.94 17.46 23.82
C PRO A 562 -36.80 17.09 25.04
N LEU A 563 -36.16 16.47 26.05
CA LEU A 563 -36.71 16.44 27.41
C LEU A 563 -36.62 17.82 28.07
N ALA A 564 -37.34 18.01 29.18
CA ALA A 564 -37.47 19.29 29.88
C ALA A 564 -36.12 19.91 30.31
N ASP A 565 -35.08 19.10 30.47
CA ASP A 565 -33.75 19.54 30.90
C ASP A 565 -32.74 19.63 29.74
N SER A 566 -33.20 19.49 28.50
CA SER A 566 -32.42 19.54 27.26
C SER A 566 -33.02 20.54 26.27
N GLN A 567 -32.28 20.87 25.21
CA GLN A 567 -32.69 21.86 24.22
C GLN A 567 -32.61 21.31 22.80
N LEU A 568 -33.60 21.64 21.97
CA LEU A 568 -33.53 21.40 20.54
C LEU A 568 -32.60 22.43 19.87
N ILE A 569 -31.60 21.96 19.13
CA ILE A 569 -30.57 22.82 18.51
C ILE A 569 -30.61 22.80 16.98
N LEU A 570 -31.14 21.75 16.38
CA LEU A 570 -31.34 21.65 14.93
C LEU A 570 -32.76 21.17 14.60
N LYS A 571 -33.26 21.62 13.46
CA LYS A 571 -34.54 21.21 12.87
C LYS A 571 -34.38 20.83 11.41
N TYR A 572 -35.27 19.96 10.93
CA TYR A 572 -35.46 19.71 9.52
C TYR A 572 -36.24 20.85 8.85
N ASN A 573 -36.29 20.87 7.52
CA ASN A 573 -37.00 21.88 6.73
C ASN A 573 -38.51 21.96 7.02
N ASN A 574 -39.11 20.86 7.48
CA ASN A 574 -40.51 20.77 7.89
C ASN A 574 -40.72 21.19 9.36
N SER A 575 -39.70 21.78 10.00
CA SER A 575 -39.65 22.23 11.40
C SER A 575 -39.63 21.14 12.48
N GLU A 576 -39.54 19.87 12.10
CA GLU A 576 -39.37 18.77 13.06
C GLU A 576 -37.95 18.72 13.61
N GLY A 577 -37.77 18.23 14.84
CA GLY A 577 -36.48 18.26 15.50
C GLY A 577 -35.47 17.26 14.95
N ALA A 578 -34.24 17.74 14.73
CA ALA A 578 -33.15 16.99 14.10
C ALA A 578 -31.96 16.73 15.05
N ALA A 579 -31.74 17.58 16.05
CA ALA A 579 -30.71 17.34 17.06
C ALA A 579 -31.05 18.00 18.40
N VAL A 580 -30.71 17.32 19.49
CA VAL A 580 -30.85 17.82 20.86
C VAL A 580 -29.49 18.01 21.51
N TYR A 581 -29.43 18.95 22.44
CA TYR A 581 -28.28 19.26 23.26
C TYR A 581 -28.64 19.16 24.74
N LYS A 582 -27.72 18.62 25.54
CA LYS A 582 -27.83 18.60 27.00
C LYS A 582 -26.50 18.98 27.64
N ALA A 583 -26.51 20.06 28.40
CA ALA A 583 -25.54 20.37 29.44
C ALA A 583 -25.84 19.53 30.69
N ARG A 584 -24.85 18.82 31.24
CA ARG A 584 -24.97 18.06 32.48
C ARG A 584 -24.02 18.60 33.53
N ASN A 585 -24.56 18.99 34.69
CA ASN A 585 -23.78 19.22 35.90
C ASN A 585 -24.10 18.13 36.91
N SER A 586 -23.15 17.24 37.23
CA SER A 586 -23.38 16.09 38.13
C SER A 586 -23.30 16.44 39.63
N GLY A 587 -23.54 17.70 40.00
CA GLY A 587 -23.69 18.15 41.40
C GLY A 587 -22.39 18.27 42.21
N GLY A 588 -21.22 18.01 41.61
CA GLY A 588 -19.92 18.47 42.12
C GLY A 588 -19.52 19.77 41.42
N GLU A 589 -18.83 20.70 42.11
CA GLU A 589 -18.59 22.08 41.61
C GLU A 589 -17.90 22.20 40.22
N HIS A 590 -17.39 21.11 39.62
CA HIS A 590 -16.72 21.14 38.30
C HIS A 590 -16.79 19.82 37.51
N SER A 591 -17.88 19.06 37.58
CA SER A 591 -18.13 17.93 36.67
C SER A 591 -19.22 18.30 35.66
N SER A 592 -18.81 18.94 34.56
CA SER A 592 -19.67 19.40 33.49
C SER A 592 -19.40 18.57 32.23
N SER A 593 -20.39 17.80 31.81
CA SER A 593 -20.37 17.10 30.53
C SER A 593 -21.42 17.69 29.59
N MET A 594 -21.22 17.48 28.29
CA MET A 594 -22.20 17.83 27.28
C MET A 594 -22.51 16.63 26.40
N LEU A 595 -23.79 16.53 26.03
CA LEU A 595 -24.27 15.63 25.01
C LEU A 595 -24.83 16.44 23.85
N ILE A 596 -24.48 16.02 22.64
CA ILE A 596 -25.22 16.34 21.43
C ILE A 596 -25.67 15.03 20.80
N TYR A 597 -26.98 14.90 20.59
CA TYR A 597 -27.58 13.73 19.95
C TYR A 597 -28.31 14.16 18.68
N MET A 598 -27.83 13.68 17.54
CA MET A 598 -28.39 13.96 16.21
C MET A 598 -29.22 12.77 15.73
N GLY A 599 -30.41 13.05 15.18
CA GLY A 599 -31.30 12.07 14.56
C GLY A 599 -31.01 11.85 13.07
N PHE A 600 -29.86 12.33 12.60
CA PHE A 600 -29.33 12.02 11.29
C PHE A 600 -27.80 11.84 11.36
N PRO A 601 -27.20 11.07 10.45
CA PRO A 601 -25.76 10.86 10.40
C PRO A 601 -25.00 12.09 9.92
N TYR A 602 -23.89 12.41 10.58
CA TYR A 602 -23.06 13.58 10.27
C TYR A 602 -22.46 13.54 8.86
N GLU A 603 -22.10 12.35 8.37
CA GLU A 603 -21.53 12.12 7.05
C GLU A 603 -22.49 12.49 5.91
N LEU A 604 -23.80 12.59 6.17
CA LEU A 604 -24.76 13.02 5.17
C LEU A 604 -24.69 14.53 4.90
N ILE A 605 -24.08 15.32 5.78
CA ILE A 605 -23.83 16.75 5.54
C ILE A 605 -22.91 16.85 4.33
N VAL A 606 -23.38 17.41 3.21
CA VAL A 606 -22.71 17.32 1.91
C VAL A 606 -21.34 18.02 1.88
N SER A 607 -21.27 19.24 2.40
CA SER A 607 -20.08 20.08 2.32
C SER A 607 -19.12 19.83 3.49
N GLN A 608 -17.84 19.61 3.19
CA GLN A 608 -16.80 19.54 4.21
C GLN A 608 -16.71 20.85 5.02
N GLU A 609 -16.94 22.00 4.41
CA GLU A 609 -16.96 23.29 5.12
C GLU A 609 -18.07 23.32 6.17
N LYS A 610 -19.26 22.78 5.86
CA LYS A 610 -20.38 22.71 6.81
C LYS A 610 -20.16 21.70 7.91
N ARG A 611 -19.49 20.58 7.59
CA ARG A 611 -18.97 19.62 8.58
C ARG A 611 -18.00 20.32 9.55
N ASN A 612 -17.01 21.03 9.03
CA ASN A 612 -16.03 21.77 9.83
C ASN A 612 -16.71 22.85 10.69
N GLN A 613 -17.65 23.60 10.12
CA GLN A 613 -18.44 24.60 10.85
C GLN A 613 -19.22 23.98 12.01
N PHE A 614 -19.85 22.81 11.81
CA PHE A 614 -20.57 22.11 12.87
C PHE A 614 -19.64 21.75 14.04
N ILE A 615 -18.49 21.14 13.74
CA ILE A 615 -17.51 20.74 14.77
C ILE A 615 -16.89 21.97 15.46
N ASP A 616 -16.65 23.06 14.73
CA ASP A 616 -16.18 24.33 15.29
C ASP A 616 -17.19 24.90 16.30
N ILE A 617 -18.49 24.94 15.96
CA ILE A 617 -19.55 25.41 16.86
C ILE A 617 -19.55 24.60 18.17
N ILE A 618 -19.61 23.27 18.09
CA ILE A 618 -19.66 22.42 19.31
C ILE A 618 -18.35 22.50 20.11
N SER A 619 -17.22 22.72 19.44
CA SER A 619 -15.92 22.83 20.11
C SER A 619 -15.81 24.05 21.03
N LYS A 620 -16.64 25.08 20.76
CA LYS A 620 -16.72 26.35 21.48
C LYS A 620 -17.86 26.38 22.50
N MET A 621 -18.72 25.37 22.54
CA MET A 621 -19.79 25.31 23.52
C MET A 621 -19.24 25.09 24.93
N ASP A 622 -19.79 25.85 25.88
CA ASP A 622 -19.53 25.68 27.30
C ASP A 622 -20.68 24.84 27.90
N PRO A 623 -20.40 23.68 28.51
CA PRO A 623 -21.43 22.85 29.15
C PRO A 623 -22.14 23.57 30.32
N THR A 624 -21.64 24.72 30.79
CA THR A 624 -22.28 25.52 31.84
C THR A 624 -23.17 26.64 31.32
N ALA A 625 -23.10 26.98 30.02
CA ALA A 625 -23.76 28.17 29.47
C ALA A 625 -25.29 28.06 29.35
N LEU A 626 -25.85 26.84 29.30
CA LEU A 626 -27.27 26.62 29.02
C LEU A 626 -28.14 26.27 30.25
N GLU A 627 -27.54 26.03 31.43
CA GLU A 627 -28.29 26.02 32.70
C GLU A 627 -28.65 27.44 33.19
N ASN A 628 -28.01 28.48 32.65
CA ASN A 628 -28.16 29.87 33.11
C ASN A 628 -29.33 30.64 32.48
N LEU A 629 -30.21 29.97 31.73
CA LEU A 629 -31.44 30.57 31.22
C LEU A 629 -32.50 30.81 32.32
N ASP A 630 -32.28 30.30 33.56
CA ASP A 630 -33.18 30.52 34.69
C ASP A 630 -32.54 31.04 36.00
N ASN A 631 -31.23 31.26 36.10
CA ASN A 631 -30.66 31.81 37.35
C ASN A 631 -29.41 32.67 37.13
N THR A 632 -29.47 33.92 37.63
CA THR A 632 -28.34 34.84 37.74
C THR A 632 -27.23 34.26 38.64
N PRO A 633 -25.94 34.32 38.27
CA PRO A 633 -24.86 33.77 39.09
C PRO A 633 -24.62 34.63 40.34
N THR A 634 -24.94 34.09 41.51
CA THR A 634 -24.55 34.68 42.81
C THR A 634 -23.14 34.26 43.19
N ALA A 635 -22.31 35.24 43.55
CA ALA A 635 -21.00 35.00 44.17
C ALA A 635 -21.14 34.11 45.42
N PRO A 636 -20.11 33.31 45.77
CA PRO A 636 -20.16 32.45 46.96
C PRO A 636 -20.47 33.28 48.22
N GLU A 637 -21.55 32.97 48.94
CA GLU A 637 -21.94 33.76 50.12
C GLU A 637 -20.97 33.60 51.31
N LYS A 638 -20.12 32.56 51.31
CA LYS A 638 -19.27 32.17 52.45
C LYS A 638 -17.85 31.80 52.02
N PHE A 639 -16.88 32.04 52.92
CA PHE A 639 -15.53 31.54 52.75
C PHE A 639 -15.51 30.02 52.98
N VAL A 640 -14.91 29.26 52.06
CA VAL A 640 -14.87 27.80 52.13
C VAL A 640 -13.46 27.32 51.83
N LEU A 641 -12.97 26.33 52.59
CA LEU A 641 -11.80 25.53 52.25
C LEU A 641 -12.28 24.10 52.00
N GLU A 642 -12.13 23.61 50.78
CA GLU A 642 -12.56 22.27 50.40
C GLU A 642 -11.57 21.19 50.89
N GLN A 643 -12.03 19.94 50.88
CA GLN A 643 -11.12 18.82 51.04
C GLN A 643 -10.23 18.71 49.79
N ASN A 644 -8.93 18.53 49.98
CA ASN A 644 -8.01 18.33 48.85
C ASN A 644 -8.38 17.06 48.07
N TYR A 645 -8.21 17.07 46.75
CA TYR A 645 -8.46 15.90 45.89
C TYR A 645 -7.30 15.68 44.92
N PRO A 646 -6.78 14.44 44.80
CA PRO A 646 -7.16 13.25 45.57
C PRO A 646 -6.76 13.36 47.07
N ASN A 647 -7.39 12.56 47.94
CA ASN A 647 -6.99 12.34 49.34
C ASN A 647 -7.45 10.94 49.82
N PRO A 648 -6.55 9.95 50.03
CA PRO A 648 -5.10 10.09 49.97
C PRO A 648 -4.55 10.41 48.57
N PHE A 649 -3.36 11.02 48.48
CA PHE A 649 -2.75 11.44 47.21
C PHE A 649 -1.29 10.99 47.08
N ASN A 650 -0.79 10.86 45.85
CA ASN A 650 0.59 10.46 45.54
C ASN A 650 1.14 11.17 44.27
N PRO A 651 2.15 12.03 44.37
CA PRO A 651 2.43 12.94 45.48
C PRO A 651 1.69 14.28 45.33
N THR A 652 0.87 14.44 44.29
CA THR A 652 0.23 15.72 43.94
C THR A 652 -1.24 15.73 44.33
N THR A 653 -1.70 16.83 44.91
CA THR A 653 -3.12 17.06 45.22
C THR A 653 -3.53 18.49 44.93
N THR A 654 -4.79 18.65 44.58
CA THR A 654 -5.42 19.93 44.30
C THR A 654 -6.15 20.44 45.54
N ILE A 655 -5.95 21.71 45.85
CA ILE A 655 -6.55 22.42 46.97
C ILE A 655 -7.43 23.54 46.44
N ARG A 656 -8.73 23.46 46.72
CA ARG A 656 -9.72 24.47 46.32
C ARG A 656 -10.26 25.23 47.51
N PHE A 657 -10.47 26.53 47.32
CA PHE A 657 -11.08 27.39 48.32
C PHE A 657 -11.84 28.55 47.67
N ALA A 658 -12.91 29.00 48.31
CA ALA A 658 -13.75 30.10 47.84
C ALA A 658 -13.61 31.32 48.77
N MET A 659 -13.56 32.51 48.16
CA MET A 659 -13.54 33.80 48.83
C MET A 659 -14.90 34.49 48.65
N ALA A 660 -15.66 34.68 49.74
CA ALA A 660 -16.95 35.37 49.67
C ALA A 660 -16.84 36.86 49.32
N LYS A 661 -15.71 37.46 49.69
CA LYS A 661 -15.32 38.83 49.32
C LYS A 661 -13.81 38.88 49.13
N SER A 662 -13.33 39.82 48.31
CA SER A 662 -11.90 40.04 48.10
C SER A 662 -11.20 40.37 49.42
N GLY A 663 -10.04 39.77 49.69
CA GLY A 663 -9.33 39.96 50.95
C GLY A 663 -8.03 39.17 51.06
N PHE A 664 -7.31 39.37 52.17
CA PHE A 664 -6.06 38.67 52.44
C PHE A 664 -6.31 37.24 52.90
N VAL A 665 -5.56 36.29 52.33
CA VAL A 665 -5.63 34.87 52.68
C VAL A 665 -4.23 34.25 52.75
N ASN A 666 -4.01 33.49 53.82
CA ASN A 666 -2.82 32.71 54.08
C ASN A 666 -3.15 31.22 54.05
N LEU A 667 -2.54 30.47 53.14
CA LEU A 667 -2.74 29.03 52.97
C LEU A 667 -1.41 28.30 53.23
N LYS A 668 -1.39 27.45 54.26
CA LYS A 668 -0.19 26.79 54.78
C LYS A 668 -0.43 25.31 55.05
N ILE A 669 0.61 24.51 54.93
CA ILE A 669 0.61 23.07 55.23
C ILE A 669 1.47 22.82 56.45
N TYR A 670 0.96 22.01 57.38
CA TYR A 670 1.64 21.60 58.60
C TYR A 670 1.77 20.09 58.67
N ASP A 671 2.82 19.60 59.33
CA ASP A 671 2.95 18.17 59.65
C ASP A 671 2.14 17.78 60.91
N ARG A 672 2.16 16.49 61.27
CA ARG A 672 1.49 15.97 62.47
C ARG A 672 1.96 16.58 63.80
N ALA A 673 3.15 17.18 63.84
CA ALA A 673 3.69 17.86 65.02
C ALA A 673 3.37 19.36 65.03
N GLY A 674 2.62 19.86 64.03
CA GLY A 674 2.28 21.28 63.89
C GLY A 674 3.41 22.13 63.32
N ARG A 675 4.48 21.52 62.79
CA ARG A 675 5.58 22.25 62.14
C ARG A 675 5.15 22.67 60.74
N LEU A 676 5.49 23.89 60.35
CA LEU A 676 5.20 24.41 59.00
C LEU A 676 6.01 23.63 57.97
N VAL A 677 5.32 23.11 56.96
CA VAL A 677 5.91 22.33 55.86
C VAL A 677 6.03 23.19 54.60
N ARG A 678 4.96 23.89 54.24
CA ARG A 678 4.92 24.72 53.03
C ARG A 678 3.95 25.88 53.17
N ILE A 679 4.32 27.04 52.63
CA ILE A 679 3.38 28.15 52.38
C ILE A 679 2.92 28.05 50.92
N LEU A 680 1.66 27.68 50.70
CA LEU A 680 1.11 27.58 49.34
C LEU A 680 0.73 28.95 48.78
N PHE A 681 0.22 29.83 49.64
CA PHE A 681 -0.16 31.18 49.24
C PHE A 681 -0.19 32.12 50.44
N ASN A 682 0.21 33.37 50.25
CA ASN A 682 0.19 34.41 51.28
C ASN A 682 0.00 35.78 50.64
N GLY A 683 -1.24 36.23 50.47
CA GLY A 683 -1.53 37.48 49.76
C GLY A 683 -3.02 37.78 49.66
N SER A 684 -3.37 38.83 48.92
CA SER A 684 -4.77 39.18 48.63
C SER A 684 -5.31 38.36 47.45
N ARG A 685 -6.56 37.88 47.56
CA ARG A 685 -7.31 37.25 46.47
C ARG A 685 -8.66 37.93 46.29
N SER A 686 -9.15 37.96 45.05
CA SER A 686 -10.50 38.44 44.72
C SER A 686 -11.58 37.51 45.25
N ALA A 687 -12.82 37.99 45.35
CA ALA A 687 -13.99 37.14 45.56
C ALA A 687 -14.09 36.08 44.43
N GLY A 688 -14.66 34.91 44.73
CA GLY A 688 -14.77 33.77 43.82
C GLY A 688 -13.95 32.54 44.23
N SER A 689 -13.96 31.51 43.40
CA SER A 689 -13.28 30.24 43.65
C SER A 689 -11.83 30.27 43.17
N HIS A 690 -10.93 29.64 43.94
CA HIS A 690 -9.49 29.60 43.70
C HIS A 690 -8.96 28.18 43.85
N GLN A 691 -7.93 27.84 43.08
CA GLN A 691 -7.27 26.54 43.12
C GLN A 691 -5.76 26.67 43.22
N LEU A 692 -5.13 25.83 44.04
CA LEU A 692 -3.68 25.68 44.20
C LEU A 692 -3.30 24.20 44.21
N VAL A 693 -2.07 23.90 43.81
CA VAL A 693 -1.54 22.53 43.78
C VAL A 693 -0.44 22.37 44.82
N TRP A 694 -0.44 21.25 45.54
CA TRP A 694 0.69 20.81 46.34
C TRP A 694 1.26 19.51 45.77
N ASP A 695 2.57 19.48 45.57
CA ASP A 695 3.35 18.38 44.96
C ASP A 695 4.04 17.46 45.99
N GLY A 696 3.69 17.61 47.29
CA GLY A 696 4.32 16.85 48.37
C GLY A 696 5.76 17.29 48.71
N LYS A 697 6.16 18.53 48.39
CA LYS A 697 7.46 19.11 48.79
C LYS A 697 7.30 20.20 49.85
N ASN A 698 8.33 20.40 50.68
CA ASN A 698 8.45 21.52 51.63
C ASN A 698 8.94 22.82 50.94
N ASP A 699 9.03 23.92 51.68
CA ASP A 699 9.50 25.22 51.15
C ASP A 699 10.94 25.20 50.61
N SER A 700 11.78 24.24 51.03
CA SER A 700 13.14 24.02 50.50
C SER A 700 13.16 23.14 49.24
N GLY A 701 12.01 22.78 48.69
CA GLY A 701 11.88 21.92 47.51
C GLY A 701 12.16 20.44 47.77
N GLN A 702 12.35 20.04 49.04
CA GLN A 702 12.59 18.65 49.42
C GLN A 702 11.28 17.90 49.61
N GLU A 703 11.23 16.64 49.19
CA GLU A 703 10.06 15.79 49.35
C GLU A 703 9.80 15.50 50.83
N VAL A 704 8.52 15.44 51.22
CA VAL A 704 8.11 15.11 52.58
C VAL A 704 7.63 13.65 52.67
N SER A 705 7.80 13.03 53.84
CA SER A 705 7.48 11.61 54.05
C SER A 705 5.99 11.31 53.92
N SER A 706 5.63 10.08 53.54
CA SER A 706 4.24 9.57 53.62
C SER A 706 3.66 9.78 55.02
N GLY A 707 2.41 10.20 55.10
CA GLY A 707 1.77 10.49 56.39
C GLY A 707 0.68 11.55 56.35
N VAL A 708 0.23 11.94 57.55
CA VAL A 708 -0.84 12.92 57.74
C VAL A 708 -0.27 14.34 57.80
N TYR A 709 -0.90 15.23 57.02
CA TYR A 709 -0.63 16.67 56.97
C TYR A 709 -1.91 17.46 57.24
N PHE A 710 -1.76 18.72 57.64
CA PHE A 710 -2.87 19.63 57.90
C PHE A 710 -2.74 20.89 57.05
N LEU A 711 -3.71 21.08 56.15
CA LEU A 711 -3.87 22.29 55.38
C LEU A 711 -4.65 23.32 56.20
N ARG A 712 -4.12 24.53 56.35
CA ARG A 712 -4.78 25.62 57.06
C ARG A 712 -4.93 26.82 56.14
N MET A 713 -6.16 27.34 56.05
CA MET A 713 -6.48 28.61 55.41
C MET A 713 -6.87 29.63 56.47
N LYS A 714 -6.25 30.81 56.48
CA LYS A 714 -6.54 31.88 57.45
C LYS A 714 -6.65 33.24 56.74
N GLY A 715 -7.75 33.93 56.97
CA GLY A 715 -7.93 35.34 56.61
C GLY A 715 -8.06 36.22 57.86
N SER A 716 -8.53 37.46 57.68
CA SER A 716 -8.75 38.40 58.79
C SER A 716 -9.81 37.88 59.79
N ASP A 717 -10.92 37.32 59.27
CA ASP A 717 -12.11 36.97 60.07
C ASP A 717 -12.45 35.46 60.03
N PHE A 718 -11.63 34.62 59.39
CA PHE A 718 -11.88 33.18 59.25
C PHE A 718 -10.60 32.34 59.37
N SER A 719 -10.74 31.09 59.83
CA SER A 719 -9.66 30.10 59.86
C SER A 719 -10.23 28.69 59.66
N PHE A 720 -9.86 28.02 58.56
CA PHE A 720 -10.24 26.65 58.23
C PHE A 720 -9.04 25.71 58.29
N MET A 721 -9.28 24.44 58.60
CA MET A 721 -8.25 23.40 58.58
C MET A 721 -8.81 22.09 58.01
N LYS A 722 -8.02 21.42 57.16
CA LYS A 722 -8.34 20.12 56.55
C LYS A 722 -7.18 19.15 56.73
N LYS A 723 -7.51 17.89 57.03
CA LYS A 723 -6.54 16.80 57.15
C LYS A 723 -6.28 16.21 55.76
N MET A 724 -5.02 16.02 55.41
CA MET A 724 -4.57 15.43 54.15
C MET A 724 -3.71 14.19 54.44
N MET A 725 -3.75 13.19 53.57
CA MET A 725 -2.97 11.97 53.66
C MET A 725 -2.11 11.80 52.40
N LEU A 726 -0.80 11.96 52.54
CA LEU A 726 0.15 11.69 51.48
C LEU A 726 0.54 10.21 51.53
N LEU A 727 0.32 9.50 50.44
CA LEU A 727 0.87 8.17 50.18
C LEU A 727 2.01 8.31 49.19
N ARG A 728 3.17 7.80 49.55
CA ARG A 728 4.30 7.57 48.66
C ARG A 728 4.87 6.21 49.01
#